data_AF-A0A1B0D696-F1
#
_entry.id   AF-A0A1B0D696-F1
#
_cell.length_a   1.000
_cell.length_b   1.000
_cell.length_c   1.000
_cell.angle_alpha   90.00
_cell.angle_beta   90.00
_cell.angle_gamma   90.00
#
_symmetry.space_group_name_H-M   'P 1'
#
loop_
_entity.id
_entity.type
_entity.pdbx_description
1 polymer ?
#
loop_
_entity_poly.entity_id
_entity_poly.type
_entity_poly.pdbx_seq_one_letter_code
_entity_poly.pdbx_strand_id
1 'polypeptide(L)'
;MILQKLLALSLIIGPVLCENLKSVAEWRDLEFQFPTQADRQNAIIQGKYVPGNGVPIDVDIAYRSMGGSLIFVTIPRFTTGIPITLGTISGMATTNGPMITAYPDYRSQSSHGKDCDGITSVFRVSVDKCRRLWVLDTGKIGDSQLCQPQLLVFDLTTDRLIHRYRIPMDQFNSPNSLLVTSVVDVRNPPPGRCDQTMVYIADVTGFGIIVYDYKRHRSWRVQNKLAFPHPKYGTFSIKGDSFDLMDGVLGLAISPPVTRTARGGYGLFYPSYADDTQNTILPTTNRLLFFHALASATENAVPLSLLDNSTIWEDDPDAMPRSFRVTDTRMILQKLLALSLIIGPVLCENLKSVAEWRDLEFQFPTQADRQNAIIQGKYVPGNGVPIDVDIAYRSMGGSLIFVTIPRFTTGIPITLGTISGMATTNGPMITAYPDYRSQSSHGKDCDGITSVFRVSVDKCKRLWVLDTGKIGDSQLCQPQLLVFDLTTDRLIHRYRIPMDQFNSPNSLLVTSVVDVRNPPPGRCDQTMVYIADVTGFGIIVYDYKRHRSWRVQNKLAFPHPKYGTFSIKGDSFDLMDGVLGLAISPPVTRTARGGYGLFYPSYADDTQNTILPTTDRLLFFHALASATENAVPLSLLDNSTIWEDDPDAMPRSFREIGYRGTQSAAQATDSNGNLFFGLMNPIAIACWDTNTEYTKRNIKIVAQNDETLQFASGLKVVMNGRGEEELWVLTCRFQKTMTGTRNFKEINFRIQALQVSKLLGGTRCRGSDTTSFAFPEF
;
A
#
# COMPACT_ATOMS: atom_id res chain seq x y z
N MET A 1 -44.33 30.35 -29.09
CA MET A 1 -44.24 29.08 -29.86
C MET A 1 -42.99 28.23 -29.55
N ILE A 2 -42.22 28.50 -28.48
CA ILE A 2 -41.08 27.66 -28.04
C ILE A 2 -41.34 27.05 -26.65
N LEU A 3 -42.20 27.66 -25.83
CA LEU A 3 -42.57 27.16 -24.49
C LEU A 3 -43.50 25.92 -24.51
N GLN A 4 -44.18 25.64 -25.63
CA GLN A 4 -45.08 24.49 -25.77
C GLN A 4 -44.37 23.21 -26.25
N LYS A 5 -43.10 23.30 -26.69
CA LYS A 5 -42.28 22.14 -27.07
C LYS A 5 -41.35 21.66 -25.95
N LEU A 6 -41.14 22.46 -24.90
CA LEU A 6 -40.34 22.07 -23.72
C LEU A 6 -41.15 21.35 -22.63
N LEU A 7 -42.48 21.49 -22.63
CA LEU A 7 -43.40 20.79 -21.73
C LEU A 7 -43.83 19.39 -22.23
N ALA A 8 -43.45 19.00 -23.44
CA ALA A 8 -43.76 17.68 -24.02
C ALA A 8 -42.62 16.65 -23.85
N LEU A 9 -41.50 17.02 -23.23
CA LEU A 9 -40.39 16.12 -22.90
C LEU A 9 -40.24 15.84 -21.39
N SER A 10 -41.22 16.26 -20.59
CA SER A 10 -41.33 15.90 -19.18
C SER A 10 -42.44 14.87 -19.00
N LEU A 11 -42.05 13.66 -18.59
CA LEU A 11 -42.90 12.51 -18.20
C LEU A 11 -43.56 11.68 -19.33
N ILE A 12 -42.75 10.85 -20.00
CA ILE A 12 -43.11 9.42 -20.13
C ILE A 12 -41.91 8.61 -19.60
N ILE A 13 -41.62 8.77 -18.30
CA ILE A 13 -40.99 7.68 -17.56
C ILE A 13 -42.19 6.91 -17.01
N GLY A 14 -42.71 5.95 -17.77
CA GLY A 14 -43.57 4.93 -17.18
C GLY A 14 -42.82 4.30 -16.02
N PRO A 15 -43.50 3.80 -14.97
CA PRO A 15 -42.81 3.10 -13.89
C PRO A 15 -41.94 2.02 -14.53
N VAL A 16 -40.62 2.10 -14.32
CA VAL A 16 -39.74 0.96 -14.59
C VAL A 16 -40.23 -0.10 -13.61
N LEU A 17 -41.03 -1.03 -14.11
CA LEU A 17 -41.39 -2.24 -13.40
C LEU A 17 -40.08 -3.03 -13.23
N CYS A 18 -39.40 -2.79 -12.11
CA CYS A 18 -38.40 -3.73 -11.62
C CYS A 18 -39.18 -4.97 -11.21
N GLU A 19 -39.21 -5.99 -12.08
CA GLU A 19 -39.62 -7.32 -11.67
C GLU A 19 -38.67 -7.79 -10.56
N ASN A 20 -39.22 -8.26 -9.45
CA ASN A 20 -38.42 -8.87 -8.40
C ASN A 20 -37.79 -10.15 -8.97
N LEU A 21 -36.50 -10.35 -8.73
CA LEU A 21 -35.85 -11.62 -9.03
C LEU A 21 -36.59 -12.75 -8.30
N LYS A 22 -36.99 -13.78 -9.05
CA LYS A 22 -37.59 -14.97 -8.46
C LYS A 22 -36.51 -15.77 -7.77
N SER A 23 -36.77 -16.12 -6.51
CA SER A 23 -35.89 -17.00 -5.77
C SER A 23 -35.87 -18.40 -6.38
N VAL A 24 -34.68 -18.93 -6.62
CA VAL A 24 -34.46 -20.28 -7.18
C VAL A 24 -34.24 -21.30 -6.06
N ALA A 25 -33.51 -20.91 -5.02
CA ALA A 25 -33.25 -21.70 -3.82
C ALA A 25 -32.95 -20.77 -2.65
N GLU A 26 -33.39 -21.16 -1.45
CA GLU A 26 -33.20 -20.40 -0.21
C GLU A 26 -32.79 -21.35 0.91
N TRP A 27 -31.98 -20.83 1.83
CA TRP A 27 -31.51 -21.57 2.98
C TRP A 27 -31.73 -20.78 4.27
N ARG A 28 -32.13 -21.49 5.33
CA ARG A 28 -32.00 -21.01 6.72
C ARG A 28 -30.59 -21.30 7.26
N ASP A 29 -30.06 -22.46 6.89
CA ASP A 29 -28.68 -22.89 7.11
C ASP A 29 -28.29 -23.86 5.98
N LEU A 30 -27.01 -23.94 5.64
CA LEU A 30 -26.53 -24.84 4.60
C LEU A 30 -26.48 -26.28 5.12
N GLU A 31 -27.13 -27.18 4.38
CA GLU A 31 -27.07 -28.60 4.64
C GLU A 31 -26.35 -29.36 3.53
N PHE A 32 -25.50 -30.30 3.93
CA PHE A 32 -24.60 -31.02 3.03
C PHE A 32 -24.99 -32.49 2.95
N GLN A 33 -25.03 -33.03 1.74
CA GLN A 33 -25.24 -34.45 1.50
C GLN A 33 -23.91 -35.20 1.61
N PHE A 34 -23.81 -36.10 2.60
CA PHE A 34 -22.65 -36.97 2.79
C PHE A 34 -22.89 -38.33 2.12
N PRO A 35 -21.82 -39.03 1.67
CA PRO A 35 -21.97 -40.37 1.09
C PRO A 35 -22.63 -41.36 2.05
N THR A 36 -22.26 -41.30 3.33
CA THR A 36 -22.88 -42.09 4.39
C THR A 36 -23.10 -41.27 5.67
N GLN A 37 -23.99 -41.76 6.54
CA GLN A 37 -24.17 -41.16 7.87
C GLN A 37 -22.89 -41.26 8.72
N ALA A 38 -22.08 -42.31 8.54
CA ALA A 38 -20.80 -42.44 9.21
C ALA A 38 -19.81 -41.34 8.79
N ASP A 39 -19.76 -41.00 7.49
CA ASP A 39 -18.92 -39.89 7.00
C ASP A 39 -19.34 -38.55 7.61
N ARG A 40 -20.65 -38.32 7.74
CA ARG A 40 -21.18 -37.13 8.41
C ARG A 40 -20.72 -37.06 9.87
N GLN A 41 -20.87 -38.14 10.62
CA GLN A 41 -20.46 -38.18 12.03
C GLN A 41 -18.95 -38.01 12.18
N ASN A 42 -18.16 -38.66 11.33
CA ASN A 42 -16.71 -38.51 11.32
C ASN A 42 -16.29 -37.08 11.01
N ALA A 43 -16.96 -36.40 10.06
CA ALA A 43 -16.67 -35.01 9.74
C ALA A 43 -16.98 -34.08 10.94
N ILE A 44 -18.06 -34.34 11.68
CA ILE A 44 -18.39 -33.58 12.90
C ILE A 44 -17.35 -33.82 13.99
N ILE A 45 -17.01 -35.08 14.28
CA ILE A 45 -16.02 -35.46 15.30
C ILE A 45 -14.65 -34.84 14.99
N GLN A 46 -14.26 -34.77 13.72
CA GLN A 46 -12.99 -34.20 13.29
C GLN A 46 -13.00 -32.65 13.14
N GLY A 47 -14.12 -31.98 13.44
CA GLY A 47 -14.27 -30.54 13.22
C GLY A 47 -14.23 -30.12 11.74
N LYS A 48 -14.42 -31.08 10.84
CA LYS A 48 -14.51 -30.89 9.38
C LYS A 48 -15.90 -30.46 8.92
N TYR A 49 -16.90 -30.68 9.76
CA TYR A 49 -18.24 -30.12 9.60
C TYR A 49 -18.71 -29.51 10.92
N VAL A 50 -18.96 -28.21 10.90
CA VAL A 50 -19.58 -27.43 11.97
C VAL A 50 -20.78 -26.72 11.33
N PRO A 51 -22.03 -27.07 11.73
CA PRO A 51 -23.23 -26.39 11.23
C PRO A 51 -23.14 -24.86 11.40
N GLY A 52 -23.64 -24.10 10.42
CA GLY A 52 -23.55 -22.64 10.40
C GLY A 52 -22.24 -22.02 9.88
N ASN A 53 -21.16 -22.79 9.73
CA ASN A 53 -19.88 -22.22 9.25
C ASN A 53 -19.85 -21.92 7.74
N GLY A 54 -20.72 -22.56 6.94
CA GLY A 54 -20.71 -22.43 5.49
C GLY A 54 -21.39 -21.16 5.00
N VAL A 55 -20.69 -20.37 4.19
CA VAL A 55 -21.26 -19.20 3.49
C VAL A 55 -21.11 -19.38 1.99
N PRO A 56 -22.21 -19.46 1.22
CA PRO A 56 -22.13 -19.58 -0.23
C PRO A 56 -21.78 -18.22 -0.84
N ILE A 57 -20.84 -18.16 -1.79
CA ILE A 57 -20.39 -16.88 -2.36
C ILE A 57 -20.47 -16.79 -3.89
N ASP A 58 -20.72 -17.89 -4.60
CA ASP A 58 -20.84 -17.91 -6.05
C ASP A 58 -21.84 -18.95 -6.54
N VAL A 59 -22.39 -18.70 -7.73
CA VAL A 59 -23.32 -19.60 -8.42
C VAL A 59 -23.08 -19.55 -9.92
N ASP A 60 -23.11 -20.71 -10.56
CA ASP A 60 -23.19 -20.80 -12.02
C ASP A 60 -24.06 -22.00 -12.43
N ILE A 61 -24.54 -22.01 -13.67
CA ILE A 61 -25.53 -22.96 -14.16
C ILE A 61 -25.09 -23.61 -15.47
N ALA A 62 -25.23 -24.93 -15.54
CA ALA A 62 -25.06 -25.70 -16.76
C ALA A 62 -26.36 -26.41 -17.14
N TYR A 63 -26.84 -26.16 -18.36
CA TYR A 63 -28.03 -26.82 -18.90
C TYR A 63 -27.66 -28.15 -19.55
N ARG A 64 -28.39 -29.22 -19.22
CA ARG A 64 -28.20 -30.55 -19.80
C ARG A 64 -29.02 -30.71 -21.09
N SER A 65 -28.46 -31.42 -22.06
CA SER A 65 -29.06 -31.61 -23.40
C SER A 65 -30.42 -32.32 -23.40
N MET A 66 -30.70 -33.11 -22.35
CA MET A 66 -31.93 -33.91 -22.20
C MET A 66 -32.98 -33.23 -21.28
N GLY A 67 -32.80 -31.95 -20.95
CA GLY A 67 -33.60 -31.25 -19.95
C GLY A 67 -32.99 -31.36 -18.54
N GLY A 68 -33.16 -30.29 -17.75
CA GLY A 68 -32.56 -30.15 -16.42
C GLY A 68 -31.33 -29.25 -16.37
N SER A 69 -31.02 -28.73 -15.18
CA SER A 69 -29.92 -27.81 -14.91
C SER A 69 -29.08 -28.30 -13.74
N LEU A 70 -27.76 -28.16 -13.85
CA LEU A 70 -26.84 -28.25 -12.72
C LEU A 70 -26.58 -26.83 -12.22
N ILE A 71 -26.97 -26.55 -10.98
CA ILE A 71 -26.69 -25.27 -10.32
C ILE A 71 -25.52 -25.50 -9.39
N PHE A 72 -24.35 -24.96 -9.74
CA PHE A 72 -23.15 -25.01 -8.92
C PHE A 72 -23.20 -23.93 -7.85
N VAL A 73 -22.70 -24.25 -6.66
CA VAL A 73 -22.56 -23.32 -5.54
C VAL A 73 -21.15 -23.50 -4.95
N THR A 74 -20.46 -22.39 -4.69
CA THR A 74 -19.17 -22.40 -4.00
C THR A 74 -19.34 -22.01 -2.55
N ILE A 75 -18.67 -22.74 -1.64
CA ILE A 75 -18.64 -22.50 -0.20
C ILE A 75 -17.17 -22.52 0.25
N PRO A 76 -16.41 -21.44 0.05
CA PRO A 76 -15.01 -21.41 0.41
C PRO A 76 -14.79 -21.60 1.91
N ARG A 77 -13.64 -22.17 2.24
CA ARG A 77 -13.26 -22.49 3.62
C ARG A 77 -12.64 -21.27 4.32
N PHE A 78 -13.44 -20.24 4.58
CA PHE A 78 -13.03 -19.08 5.40
C PHE A 78 -12.60 -19.48 6.82
N THR A 79 -13.03 -20.66 7.27
CA THR A 79 -12.60 -21.30 8.50
C THR A 79 -12.69 -22.83 8.32
N THR A 80 -12.32 -23.60 9.35
CA THR A 80 -12.57 -25.04 9.39
C THR A 80 -14.07 -25.35 9.56
N GLY A 81 -14.47 -26.62 9.44
CA GLY A 81 -15.89 -26.99 9.62
C GLY A 81 -16.78 -26.87 8.38
N ILE A 82 -16.23 -26.63 7.19
CA ILE A 82 -16.99 -26.55 5.93
C ILE A 82 -16.69 -27.80 5.10
N PRO A 83 -17.58 -28.81 5.02
CA PRO A 83 -17.23 -30.13 4.47
C PRO A 83 -17.12 -30.17 2.95
N ILE A 84 -17.92 -29.36 2.24
CA ILE A 84 -18.00 -29.29 0.78
C ILE A 84 -17.78 -27.83 0.38
N THR A 85 -16.79 -27.59 -0.49
CA THR A 85 -16.46 -26.25 -0.97
C THR A 85 -16.92 -25.98 -2.40
N LEU A 86 -17.11 -27.03 -3.19
CA LEU A 86 -17.77 -26.97 -4.50
C LEU A 86 -18.89 -28.00 -4.53
N GLY A 87 -20.11 -27.57 -4.76
CA GLY A 87 -21.26 -28.46 -4.82
C GLY A 87 -22.32 -28.05 -5.82
N THR A 88 -23.35 -28.87 -5.93
CA THR A 88 -24.56 -28.60 -6.68
C THR A 88 -25.79 -28.68 -5.80
N ILE A 89 -26.83 -27.91 -6.15
CA ILE A 89 -28.12 -27.99 -5.49
C ILE A 89 -28.77 -29.33 -5.83
N SER A 90 -29.06 -30.13 -4.81
CA SER A 90 -29.73 -31.42 -4.96
C SER A 90 -31.25 -31.27 -5.07
N GLY A 91 -31.93 -32.30 -5.56
CA GLY A 91 -33.39 -32.40 -5.48
C GLY A 91 -33.93 -32.78 -4.09
N MET A 92 -33.05 -33.05 -3.11
CA MET A 92 -33.44 -33.33 -1.73
C MET A 92 -33.46 -32.03 -0.94
N ALA A 93 -34.54 -31.79 -0.20
CA ALA A 93 -34.69 -30.61 0.63
C ALA A 93 -35.07 -31.00 2.04
N THR A 94 -34.61 -30.18 2.99
CA THR A 94 -34.99 -30.27 4.40
C THR A 94 -35.74 -29.02 4.81
N THR A 95 -36.07 -28.89 6.09
CA THR A 95 -36.68 -27.67 6.64
C THR A 95 -35.79 -26.44 6.50
N ASN A 96 -34.49 -26.64 6.27
CA ASN A 96 -33.51 -25.57 6.12
C ASN A 96 -33.26 -25.16 4.67
N GLY A 97 -33.73 -25.91 3.67
CA GLY A 97 -33.49 -25.63 2.25
C GLY A 97 -33.05 -26.88 1.46
N PRO A 98 -32.73 -26.74 0.17
CA PRO A 98 -32.21 -27.85 -0.64
C PRO A 98 -30.79 -28.23 -0.23
N MET A 99 -30.46 -29.51 -0.17
CA MET A 99 -29.14 -29.96 0.26
C MET A 99 -28.08 -29.72 -0.84
N ILE A 100 -26.85 -29.46 -0.43
CA ILE A 100 -25.67 -29.33 -1.30
C ILE A 100 -25.00 -30.69 -1.48
N THR A 101 -24.91 -31.18 -2.72
CA THR A 101 -24.15 -32.38 -3.09
C THR A 101 -22.76 -32.00 -3.56
N ALA A 102 -21.72 -32.71 -3.12
CA ALA A 102 -20.34 -32.42 -3.54
C ALA A 102 -20.14 -32.64 -5.04
N TYR A 103 -19.38 -31.75 -5.69
CA TYR A 103 -18.98 -31.90 -7.09
C TYR A 103 -17.45 -31.95 -7.24
N PRO A 104 -16.88 -32.88 -8.04
CA PRO A 104 -17.57 -33.99 -8.70
C PRO A 104 -18.05 -35.05 -7.69
N ASP A 105 -17.39 -35.15 -6.53
CA ASP A 105 -17.71 -36.08 -5.46
C ASP A 105 -17.11 -35.60 -4.11
N TYR A 106 -17.56 -36.21 -3.00
CA TYR A 106 -17.10 -35.85 -1.65
C TYR A 106 -15.62 -36.19 -1.40
N ARG A 107 -15.12 -37.28 -1.99
CA ARG A 107 -13.74 -37.74 -1.76
C ARG A 107 -12.73 -36.70 -2.24
N SER A 108 -13.00 -36.09 -3.40
CA SER A 108 -12.15 -35.05 -4.01
C SER A 108 -11.86 -33.84 -3.11
N GLN A 109 -12.69 -33.58 -2.09
CA GLN A 109 -12.57 -32.42 -1.19
C GLN A 109 -12.35 -32.81 0.29
N SER A 110 -12.35 -34.12 0.59
CA SER A 110 -12.32 -34.65 1.95
C SER A 110 -10.96 -34.53 2.66
N SER A 111 -9.89 -34.20 1.93
CA SER A 111 -8.53 -34.07 2.46
C SER A 111 -8.33 -32.83 3.33
N HIS A 112 -9.13 -31.77 3.12
CA HIS A 112 -9.05 -30.49 3.85
C HIS A 112 -7.64 -29.87 3.74
N GLY A 113 -7.11 -29.79 2.51
CA GLY A 113 -5.79 -29.21 2.23
C GLY A 113 -4.59 -30.11 2.55
N LYS A 114 -4.81 -31.36 2.99
CA LYS A 114 -3.73 -32.36 3.15
C LYS A 114 -3.27 -32.98 1.84
N ASP A 115 -4.12 -32.92 0.81
CA ASP A 115 -3.84 -33.42 -0.53
C ASP A 115 -4.12 -32.28 -1.52
N CYS A 116 -3.05 -31.72 -2.09
CA CYS A 116 -3.13 -30.61 -3.04
C CYS A 116 -3.47 -31.06 -4.48
N ASP A 117 -3.57 -32.36 -4.74
CA ASP A 117 -4.23 -32.90 -5.94
C ASP A 117 -5.76 -33.01 -5.76
N GLY A 118 -6.28 -32.80 -4.55
CA GLY A 118 -7.70 -32.60 -4.28
C GLY A 118 -8.20 -31.17 -4.60
N ILE A 119 -9.40 -30.88 -4.12
CA ILE A 119 -10.02 -29.55 -4.08
C ILE A 119 -9.96 -29.06 -2.63
N THR A 120 -9.32 -27.92 -2.40
CA THR A 120 -9.12 -27.39 -1.05
C THR A 120 -10.20 -26.39 -0.66
N SER A 121 -10.32 -25.27 -1.38
CA SER A 121 -11.20 -24.15 -1.01
C SER A 121 -11.56 -23.34 -2.26
N VAL A 122 -12.75 -23.59 -2.79
CA VAL A 122 -13.22 -22.99 -4.05
C VAL A 122 -13.92 -21.68 -3.79
N PHE A 123 -13.46 -20.63 -4.47
CA PHE A 123 -14.04 -19.28 -4.33
C PHE A 123 -15.04 -18.98 -5.45
N ARG A 124 -14.66 -19.23 -6.71
CA ARG A 124 -15.49 -18.94 -7.88
C ARG A 124 -15.45 -20.06 -8.89
N VAL A 125 -16.53 -20.12 -9.67
CA VAL A 125 -16.66 -21.02 -10.81
C VAL A 125 -17.14 -20.27 -12.05
N SER A 126 -16.86 -20.82 -13.22
CA SER A 126 -17.43 -20.33 -14.48
C SER A 126 -17.69 -21.47 -15.45
N VAL A 127 -18.92 -21.56 -15.93
CA VAL A 127 -19.35 -22.46 -17.00
C VAL A 127 -19.17 -21.73 -18.33
N ASP A 128 -18.27 -22.24 -19.17
CA ASP A 128 -17.98 -21.60 -20.45
C ASP A 128 -18.84 -22.14 -21.61
N LYS A 129 -18.69 -21.49 -22.77
CA LYS A 129 -19.41 -21.85 -24.02
C LYS A 129 -19.05 -23.24 -24.57
N CYS A 130 -18.04 -23.90 -24.00
CA CYS A 130 -17.57 -25.22 -24.38
C CYS A 130 -18.07 -26.31 -23.44
N ARG A 131 -19.01 -25.98 -22.54
CA ARG A 131 -19.49 -26.88 -21.48
C ARG A 131 -18.37 -27.33 -20.54
N ARG A 132 -17.40 -26.45 -20.26
CA ARG A 132 -16.39 -26.68 -19.24
C ARG A 132 -16.70 -25.88 -17.99
N LEU A 133 -16.56 -26.49 -16.83
CA LEU A 133 -16.58 -25.80 -15.54
C LEU A 133 -15.15 -25.45 -15.14
N TRP A 134 -14.86 -24.17 -15.10
CA TRP A 134 -13.64 -23.61 -14.54
C TRP A 134 -13.85 -23.38 -13.04
N VAL A 135 -12.87 -23.79 -12.24
CA VAL A 135 -12.93 -23.73 -10.78
C VAL A 135 -11.66 -23.07 -10.28
N LEU A 136 -11.80 -21.99 -9.52
CA LEU A 136 -10.69 -21.33 -8.82
C LEU A 136 -10.62 -21.84 -7.38
N ASP A 137 -9.64 -22.71 -7.12
CA ASP A 137 -9.31 -23.22 -5.79
C ASP A 137 -8.12 -22.44 -5.22
N THR A 138 -8.32 -21.76 -4.09
CA THR A 138 -7.30 -20.88 -3.51
C THR A 138 -6.25 -21.63 -2.71
N GLY A 139 -6.50 -22.89 -2.34
CA GLY A 139 -5.62 -23.64 -1.46
C GLY A 139 -5.58 -23.13 -0.02
N LYS A 140 -6.45 -22.18 0.36
CA LYS A 140 -6.50 -21.57 1.70
C LYS A 140 -7.64 -22.11 2.58
N ILE A 141 -7.33 -22.35 3.85
CA ILE A 141 -8.33 -22.58 4.90
C ILE A 141 -8.11 -21.55 6.01
N GLY A 142 -9.07 -20.64 6.18
CA GLY A 142 -8.81 -19.38 6.88
C GLY A 142 -7.62 -18.65 6.25
N ASP A 143 -6.73 -18.14 7.07
CA ASP A 143 -5.53 -17.43 6.61
C ASP A 143 -4.36 -18.36 6.26
N SER A 144 -4.51 -19.66 6.50
CA SER A 144 -3.45 -20.64 6.25
C SER A 144 -3.43 -21.09 4.79
N GLN A 145 -2.33 -20.77 4.08
CA GLN A 145 -2.05 -21.29 2.74
C GLN A 145 -1.56 -22.75 2.85
N LEU A 146 -2.43 -23.72 2.57
CA LEU A 146 -2.10 -25.15 2.66
C LEU A 146 -1.62 -25.72 1.32
N CYS A 147 -2.20 -25.24 0.21
CA CYS A 147 -1.86 -25.67 -1.15
C CYS A 147 -1.63 -24.45 -2.05
N GLN A 148 -0.89 -24.59 -3.15
CA GLN A 148 -0.83 -23.53 -4.16
C GLN A 148 -2.23 -23.26 -4.74
N PRO A 149 -2.58 -21.98 -5.01
CA PRO A 149 -3.77 -21.67 -5.77
C PRO A 149 -3.75 -22.38 -7.14
N GLN A 150 -4.91 -22.85 -7.59
CA GLN A 150 -5.03 -23.63 -8.81
C GLN A 150 -6.34 -23.40 -9.57
N LEU A 151 -6.25 -23.52 -10.89
CA LEU A 151 -7.39 -23.63 -11.79
C LEU A 151 -7.65 -25.09 -12.12
N LEU A 152 -8.90 -25.53 -11.93
CA LEU A 152 -9.38 -26.84 -12.35
C LEU A 152 -10.41 -26.68 -13.47
N VAL A 153 -10.36 -27.55 -14.47
CA VAL A 153 -11.31 -27.53 -15.59
C VAL A 153 -11.97 -28.89 -15.70
N PHE A 154 -13.29 -28.93 -15.55
CA PHE A 154 -14.08 -30.14 -15.72
C PHE A 154 -14.87 -30.10 -17.02
N ASP A 155 -14.91 -31.21 -17.75
CA ASP A 155 -15.85 -31.40 -18.85
C ASP A 155 -17.23 -31.77 -18.27
N LEU A 156 -18.23 -30.92 -18.47
CA LEU A 156 -19.59 -31.12 -17.95
C LEU A 156 -20.42 -32.13 -18.75
N THR A 157 -19.83 -32.76 -19.77
CA THR A 157 -20.42 -33.89 -20.48
C THR A 157 -20.07 -35.20 -19.79
N THR A 158 -18.84 -35.29 -19.26
CA THR A 158 -18.31 -36.50 -18.63
C THR A 158 -18.15 -36.38 -17.11
N ASP A 159 -18.32 -35.17 -16.56
CA ASP A 159 -18.04 -34.78 -15.17
C ASP A 159 -16.59 -35.11 -14.75
N ARG A 160 -15.65 -35.11 -15.70
CA ARG A 160 -14.24 -35.44 -15.46
C ARG A 160 -13.36 -34.20 -15.46
N LEU A 161 -12.37 -34.18 -14.58
CA LEU A 161 -11.28 -33.21 -14.61
C LEU A 161 -10.44 -33.43 -15.88
N ILE A 162 -10.37 -32.42 -16.75
CA ILE A 162 -9.62 -32.47 -18.00
C ILE A 162 -8.35 -31.61 -17.96
N HIS A 163 -8.24 -30.68 -17.00
CA HIS A 163 -7.07 -29.83 -16.85
C HIS A 163 -6.88 -29.32 -15.42
N ARG A 164 -5.61 -29.21 -15.01
CA ARG A 164 -5.18 -28.61 -13.74
C ARG A 164 -4.01 -27.69 -14.01
N TYR A 165 -4.07 -26.47 -13.47
CA TYR A 165 -2.96 -25.53 -13.51
C TYR A 165 -2.72 -24.95 -12.11
N ARG A 166 -1.49 -25.07 -11.61
CA ARG A 166 -1.07 -24.45 -10.34
C ARG A 166 -0.41 -23.12 -10.65
N ILE A 167 -0.86 -22.07 -9.94
CA ILE A 167 -0.27 -20.74 -10.08
C ILE A 167 1.16 -20.78 -9.52
N PRO A 168 2.17 -20.33 -10.29
CA PRO A 168 3.55 -20.24 -9.84
C PRO A 168 3.72 -19.38 -8.57
N MET A 169 4.64 -19.78 -7.68
CA MET A 169 4.85 -19.12 -6.37
C MET A 169 5.34 -17.66 -6.47
N ASP A 170 5.93 -17.28 -7.59
CA ASP A 170 6.40 -15.92 -7.90
C ASP A 170 5.26 -14.98 -8.36
N GLN A 171 4.05 -15.49 -8.58
CA GLN A 171 2.92 -14.71 -9.10
C GLN A 171 1.88 -14.32 -8.03
N PHE A 172 2.07 -14.78 -6.79
CA PHE A 172 1.24 -14.44 -5.65
C PHE A 172 2.08 -14.36 -4.38
N ASN A 173 1.66 -13.51 -3.45
CA ASN A 173 2.39 -13.22 -2.22
C ASN A 173 1.84 -14.07 -1.07
N SER A 174 2.38 -15.25 -0.83
CA SER A 174 1.95 -16.09 0.31
C SER A 174 2.43 -15.50 1.67
N PRO A 175 1.61 -15.55 2.74
CA PRO A 175 0.21 -15.99 2.77
C PRO A 175 -0.79 -14.87 2.45
N ASN A 176 -0.36 -13.67 2.06
CA ASN A 176 -1.22 -12.51 1.89
C ASN A 176 -2.23 -12.66 0.73
N SER A 177 -1.79 -13.00 -0.48
CA SER A 177 -2.61 -13.06 -1.69
C SER A 177 -3.83 -13.98 -1.55
N LEU A 178 -4.97 -13.54 -2.07
CA LEU A 178 -6.22 -14.28 -2.05
C LEU A 178 -6.85 -14.14 -3.43
N LEU A 179 -6.77 -15.21 -4.22
CA LEU A 179 -7.30 -15.23 -5.58
C LEU A 179 -8.79 -15.49 -5.54
N VAL A 180 -9.61 -14.45 -5.72
CA VAL A 180 -11.06 -14.55 -5.47
C VAL A 180 -11.88 -14.69 -6.72
N THR A 181 -11.64 -13.87 -7.76
CA THR A 181 -12.52 -13.78 -8.93
C THR A 181 -11.81 -14.22 -10.18
N SER A 182 -12.42 -15.11 -10.98
CA SER A 182 -11.91 -15.47 -12.30
C SER A 182 -12.96 -15.22 -13.38
N VAL A 183 -12.55 -14.65 -14.51
CA VAL A 183 -13.38 -14.56 -15.72
C VAL A 183 -12.70 -15.25 -16.90
N VAL A 184 -13.49 -16.03 -17.65
CA VAL A 184 -12.99 -16.92 -18.72
C VAL A 184 -13.35 -16.34 -20.09
N ASP A 185 -12.34 -16.07 -20.91
CA ASP A 185 -12.47 -15.60 -22.30
C ASP A 185 -12.21 -16.74 -23.30
N VAL A 186 -13.27 -17.38 -23.79
CA VAL A 186 -13.17 -18.36 -24.88
C VAL A 186 -13.27 -17.64 -26.23
N ARG A 187 -12.16 -17.62 -26.98
CA ARG A 187 -12.03 -16.89 -28.25
C ARG A 187 -12.42 -17.71 -29.47
N ASN A 188 -12.32 -19.04 -29.36
CA ASN A 188 -12.74 -19.98 -30.41
C ASN A 188 -13.74 -21.03 -29.89
N PRO A 189 -14.94 -20.61 -29.46
CA PRO A 189 -16.00 -21.52 -29.02
C PRO A 189 -16.48 -22.43 -30.17
N PRO A 190 -17.27 -23.50 -29.90
CA PRO A 190 -17.75 -24.42 -30.92
C PRO A 190 -18.42 -23.68 -32.10
N PRO A 191 -18.09 -24.04 -33.37
CA PRO A 191 -17.38 -25.24 -33.83
C PRO A 191 -15.84 -25.21 -33.71
N GLY A 192 -15.26 -24.18 -33.08
CA GLY A 192 -13.84 -24.13 -32.73
C GLY A 192 -13.41 -25.14 -31.66
N ARG A 193 -12.11 -25.16 -31.35
CA ARG A 193 -11.49 -26.15 -30.44
C ARG A 193 -11.49 -25.76 -28.97
N CYS A 194 -11.93 -24.55 -28.61
CA CYS A 194 -11.89 -24.02 -27.23
C CYS A 194 -10.48 -23.94 -26.61
N ASP A 195 -9.42 -24.13 -27.38
CA ASP A 195 -8.03 -24.06 -26.92
C ASP A 195 -7.54 -22.62 -26.79
N GLN A 196 -8.13 -21.66 -27.52
CA GLN A 196 -7.84 -20.23 -27.36
C GLN A 196 -8.68 -19.66 -26.23
N THR A 197 -8.35 -20.06 -25.01
CA THR A 197 -9.00 -19.60 -23.78
C THR A 197 -8.01 -18.83 -22.92
N MET A 198 -8.39 -17.64 -22.48
CA MET A 198 -7.67 -16.86 -21.48
C MET A 198 -8.49 -16.81 -20.19
N VAL A 199 -7.84 -16.75 -19.04
CA VAL A 199 -8.49 -16.54 -17.74
C VAL A 199 -7.83 -15.37 -17.03
N TYR A 200 -8.64 -14.45 -16.51
CA TYR A 200 -8.17 -13.30 -15.73
C TYR A 200 -8.62 -13.50 -14.29
N ILE A 201 -7.69 -13.46 -13.35
CA ILE A 201 -7.90 -13.82 -11.95
C ILE A 201 -7.55 -12.63 -11.06
N ALA A 202 -8.49 -12.16 -10.25
CA ALA A 202 -8.30 -11.08 -9.30
C ALA A 202 -7.63 -11.59 -8.02
N ASP A 203 -6.50 -10.97 -7.64
CA ASP A 203 -5.85 -11.12 -6.35
C ASP A 203 -6.27 -9.95 -5.45
N VAL A 204 -7.24 -10.17 -4.58
CA VAL A 204 -7.93 -9.10 -3.86
C VAL A 204 -7.06 -8.47 -2.77
N THR A 205 -6.26 -9.28 -2.07
CA THR A 205 -5.36 -8.82 -0.99
C THR A 205 -3.94 -8.57 -1.47
N GLY A 206 -3.54 -9.12 -2.62
CA GLY A 206 -2.28 -8.78 -3.28
C GLY A 206 -2.37 -7.62 -4.27
N PHE A 207 -3.58 -7.08 -4.52
CA PHE A 207 -3.84 -5.90 -5.37
C PHE A 207 -3.35 -6.06 -6.82
N GLY A 208 -3.62 -7.22 -7.43
CA GLY A 208 -3.16 -7.53 -8.78
C GLY A 208 -4.10 -8.43 -9.56
N ILE A 209 -3.77 -8.67 -10.83
CA ILE A 209 -4.50 -9.58 -11.71
C ILE A 209 -3.53 -10.62 -12.25
N ILE A 210 -3.88 -11.89 -12.18
CA ILE A 210 -3.13 -12.97 -12.82
C ILE A 210 -3.82 -13.31 -14.14
N VAL A 211 -3.05 -13.35 -15.22
CA VAL A 211 -3.53 -13.74 -16.54
C VAL A 211 -3.04 -15.16 -16.82
N TYR A 212 -3.92 -16.05 -17.26
CA TYR A 212 -3.61 -17.43 -17.61
C TYR A 212 -3.97 -17.73 -19.07
N ASP A 213 -2.99 -18.20 -19.84
CA ASP A 213 -3.15 -18.71 -21.20
C ASP A 213 -3.30 -20.24 -21.17
N TYR A 214 -4.52 -20.72 -21.46
CA TYR A 214 -4.84 -22.14 -21.45
C TYR A 214 -4.04 -22.92 -22.52
N LYS A 215 -3.81 -22.32 -23.70
CA LYS A 215 -3.14 -22.99 -24.82
C LYS A 215 -1.66 -23.21 -24.53
N ARG A 216 -1.03 -22.21 -23.91
CA ARG A 216 0.40 -22.22 -23.60
C ARG A 216 0.72 -22.78 -22.22
N HIS A 217 -0.31 -23.06 -21.41
CA HIS A 217 -0.18 -23.50 -20.03
C HIS A 217 0.73 -22.59 -19.19
N ARG A 218 0.55 -21.27 -19.35
CA ARG A 218 1.38 -20.25 -18.71
C ARG A 218 0.53 -19.14 -18.12
N SER A 219 0.88 -18.67 -16.93
CA SER A 219 0.35 -17.43 -16.36
C SER A 219 1.45 -16.41 -16.11
N TRP A 220 1.04 -15.17 -15.88
CA TRP A 220 1.85 -14.07 -15.39
C TRP A 220 1.01 -13.13 -14.53
N ARG A 221 1.66 -12.35 -13.67
CA ARG A 221 1.04 -11.33 -12.82
C ARG A 221 1.06 -9.98 -13.53
N VAL A 222 -0.03 -9.24 -13.39
CA VAL A 222 -0.20 -7.86 -13.82
C VAL A 222 -0.48 -7.01 -12.59
N GLN A 223 0.31 -5.98 -12.37
CA GLN A 223 0.16 -5.07 -11.26
C GLN A 223 -0.14 -3.66 -11.75
N ASN A 224 -1.06 -2.97 -11.06
CA ASN A 224 -1.41 -1.60 -11.37
C ASN A 224 -2.02 -0.91 -10.15
N LYS A 225 -1.73 0.39 -9.98
CA LYS A 225 -2.30 1.21 -8.90
C LYS A 225 -3.83 1.16 -8.81
N LEU A 226 -4.56 0.91 -9.90
CA LEU A 226 -6.03 0.85 -9.93
C LEU A 226 -6.59 -0.45 -9.35
N ALA A 227 -5.75 -1.46 -9.09
CA ALA A 227 -6.14 -2.68 -8.40
C ALA A 227 -6.10 -2.53 -6.87
N PHE A 228 -5.54 -1.43 -6.35
CA PHE A 228 -5.50 -1.12 -4.92
C PHE A 228 -6.84 -0.56 -4.42
N PRO A 229 -7.19 -0.80 -3.15
CA PRO A 229 -8.35 -0.19 -2.51
C PRO A 229 -8.16 1.33 -2.38
N HIS A 230 -9.29 2.03 -2.28
CA HIS A 230 -9.32 3.46 -2.04
C HIS A 230 -9.83 3.74 -0.61
N PRO A 231 -9.01 4.32 0.30
CA PRO A 231 -9.33 4.48 1.72
C PRO A 231 -10.69 5.12 2.03
N LYS A 232 -11.08 6.13 1.25
CA LYS A 232 -12.39 6.80 1.35
C LYS A 232 -13.60 5.84 1.24
N TYR A 233 -13.47 4.76 0.47
CA TYR A 233 -14.54 3.79 0.23
C TYR A 233 -14.35 2.47 1.01
N GLY A 234 -13.41 2.45 1.97
CA GLY A 234 -13.12 1.26 2.76
C GLY A 234 -14.16 0.93 3.83
N THR A 235 -15.07 1.85 4.18
CA THR A 235 -16.13 1.58 5.18
C THR A 235 -17.42 1.17 4.48
N PHE A 236 -17.88 -0.03 4.81
CA PHE A 236 -19.16 -0.56 4.36
C PHE A 236 -20.22 -0.30 5.42
N SER A 237 -21.43 0.02 4.98
CA SER A 237 -22.60 0.07 5.87
C SER A 237 -23.77 -0.65 5.24
N ILE A 238 -24.24 -1.70 5.91
CA ILE A 238 -25.31 -2.57 5.43
C ILE A 238 -26.33 -2.70 6.57
N LYS A 239 -27.55 -2.18 6.35
CA LYS A 239 -28.69 -2.26 7.29
C LYS A 239 -28.37 -1.85 8.74
N GLY A 240 -27.44 -0.93 8.96
CA GLY A 240 -27.07 -0.42 10.28
C GLY A 240 -25.77 -1.01 10.84
N ASP A 241 -25.30 -2.12 10.29
CA ASP A 241 -23.97 -2.64 10.58
C ASP A 241 -22.91 -1.90 9.76
N SER A 242 -21.73 -1.72 10.33
CA SER A 242 -20.62 -1.08 9.64
C SER A 242 -19.28 -1.70 10.02
N PHE A 243 -18.46 -1.94 9.01
CA PHE A 243 -17.12 -2.52 9.12
C PHE A 243 -16.21 -1.91 8.05
N ASP A 244 -14.91 -1.94 8.30
CA ASP A 244 -13.91 -1.53 7.33
C ASP A 244 -13.38 -2.78 6.60
N LEU A 245 -13.25 -2.68 5.28
CA LEU A 245 -12.69 -3.72 4.42
C LEU A 245 -11.90 -3.07 3.29
N MET A 246 -10.59 -3.30 3.25
CA MET A 246 -9.66 -2.67 2.31
C MET A 246 -9.24 -3.62 1.18
N ASP A 247 -10.22 -4.32 0.64
CA ASP A 247 -10.04 -5.28 -0.43
C ASP A 247 -9.83 -4.58 -1.78
N GLY A 248 -8.82 -5.05 -2.52
CA GLY A 248 -8.46 -4.61 -3.87
C GLY A 248 -9.40 -5.13 -4.94
N VAL A 249 -8.84 -5.33 -6.14
CA VAL A 249 -9.59 -5.83 -7.31
C VAL A 249 -10.39 -7.08 -6.96
N LEU A 250 -11.71 -7.02 -7.21
CA LEU A 250 -12.64 -8.11 -6.95
C LEU A 250 -13.62 -8.30 -8.09
N GLY A 251 -14.21 -7.22 -8.60
CA GLY A 251 -15.10 -7.29 -9.76
C GLY A 251 -14.29 -7.38 -11.05
N LEU A 252 -14.61 -8.36 -11.89
CA LEU A 252 -14.05 -8.53 -13.23
C LEU A 252 -15.19 -8.79 -14.23
N ALA A 253 -15.14 -8.18 -15.41
CA ALA A 253 -16.06 -8.48 -16.51
C ALA A 253 -15.39 -8.27 -17.86
N ILE A 254 -15.75 -9.08 -18.87
CA ILE A 254 -15.19 -8.95 -20.22
C ILE A 254 -16.24 -8.34 -21.16
N SER A 255 -15.84 -7.32 -21.92
CA SER A 255 -16.70 -6.70 -22.93
C SER A 255 -16.91 -7.63 -24.14
N PRO A 256 -18.00 -7.43 -24.91
CA PRO A 256 -18.04 -7.87 -26.30
C PRO A 256 -16.87 -7.28 -27.12
N PRO A 257 -16.56 -7.83 -28.30
CA PRO A 257 -15.58 -7.23 -29.19
C PRO A 257 -15.92 -5.77 -29.52
N VAL A 258 -14.93 -4.89 -29.37
CA VAL A 258 -14.99 -3.46 -29.67
C VAL A 258 -14.03 -3.12 -30.80
N THR A 259 -14.45 -2.23 -31.69
CA THR A 259 -13.64 -1.77 -32.83
C THR A 259 -12.91 -0.50 -32.46
N ARG A 260 -11.68 -0.38 -32.96
CA ARG A 260 -10.87 0.81 -32.77
C ARG A 260 -11.50 2.03 -33.46
N THR A 261 -11.63 3.11 -32.71
CA THR A 261 -12.17 4.39 -33.16
C THR A 261 -11.16 5.16 -34.02
N ALA A 262 -11.64 6.14 -34.79
CA ALA A 262 -10.80 7.04 -35.58
C ALA A 262 -9.78 7.83 -34.74
N ARG A 263 -10.02 7.99 -33.42
CA ARG A 263 -9.09 8.61 -32.46
C ARG A 263 -8.06 7.63 -31.89
N GLY A 264 -7.94 6.42 -32.46
CA GLY A 264 -6.90 5.45 -32.10
C GLY A 264 -7.16 4.64 -30.82
N GLY A 265 -8.32 4.77 -30.16
CA GLY A 265 -8.70 4.01 -28.96
C GLY A 265 -9.97 3.17 -29.11
N TYR A 266 -10.45 2.50 -28.05
CA TYR A 266 -11.65 1.65 -28.04
C TYR A 266 -12.84 2.28 -27.28
N GLY A 267 -13.18 3.53 -27.60
CA GLY A 267 -14.33 4.25 -27.04
C GLY A 267 -14.15 4.68 -25.57
N LEU A 268 -14.01 3.73 -24.65
CA LEU A 268 -13.75 3.95 -23.22
C LEU A 268 -12.25 4.02 -22.88
N PHE A 269 -11.41 3.54 -23.78
CA PHE A 269 -9.96 3.54 -23.64
C PHE A 269 -9.33 4.36 -24.76
N TYR A 270 -8.55 5.38 -24.41
CA TYR A 270 -7.72 6.14 -25.34
C TYR A 270 -6.27 6.15 -24.84
N PRO A 271 -5.30 5.68 -25.63
CA PRO A 271 -3.90 5.79 -25.25
C PRO A 271 -3.51 7.28 -25.15
N SER A 272 -2.75 7.65 -24.13
CA SER A 272 -2.36 9.04 -23.85
C SER A 272 -1.28 9.61 -24.77
N TYR A 273 -0.87 8.88 -25.82
CA TYR A 273 0.20 9.32 -26.72
C TYR A 273 -0.35 10.27 -27.79
N ALA A 274 0.10 11.53 -27.72
CA ALA A 274 -0.14 12.55 -28.74
C ALA A 274 0.82 12.44 -29.96
N ASP A 275 1.72 11.44 -29.99
CA ASP A 275 2.77 11.32 -31.03
C ASP A 275 2.81 9.95 -31.72
N ASP A 276 1.81 9.09 -31.50
CA ASP A 276 1.78 7.74 -32.09
C ASP A 276 0.93 7.70 -33.36
N THR A 277 1.43 8.38 -34.40
CA THR A 277 0.92 8.22 -35.77
C THR A 277 1.40 6.92 -36.44
N GLN A 278 2.09 6.01 -35.72
CA GLN A 278 2.74 4.81 -36.31
C GLN A 278 2.38 3.43 -35.71
N ASN A 279 1.49 3.34 -34.73
CA ASN A 279 0.37 2.40 -34.76
C ASN A 279 0.63 0.88 -34.97
N THR A 280 1.34 0.18 -34.06
CA THR A 280 1.55 -1.29 -34.17
C THR A 280 1.11 -2.17 -32.98
N ILE A 281 0.77 -1.63 -31.80
CA ILE A 281 0.51 -2.46 -30.61
C ILE A 281 -0.97 -2.87 -30.45
N LEU A 282 -1.91 -2.01 -30.83
CA LEU A 282 -3.35 -2.24 -30.60
C LEU A 282 -4.08 -2.73 -31.86
N PRO A 283 -4.73 -3.91 -31.84
CA PRO A 283 -5.42 -4.48 -32.98
C PRO A 283 -6.68 -3.69 -33.40
N THR A 284 -7.16 -3.89 -34.62
CA THR A 284 -8.38 -3.23 -35.13
C THR A 284 -9.62 -3.57 -34.32
N THR A 285 -9.69 -4.79 -33.80
CA THR A 285 -10.76 -5.27 -32.91
C THR A 285 -10.14 -5.84 -31.64
N ASN A 286 -10.79 -5.63 -30.50
CA ASN A 286 -10.29 -6.05 -29.20
C ASN A 286 -11.45 -6.33 -28.24
N ARG A 287 -11.16 -6.81 -27.04
CA ARG A 287 -12.10 -6.79 -25.91
C ARG A 287 -11.48 -6.01 -24.77
N LEU A 288 -12.31 -5.54 -23.85
CA LEU A 288 -11.87 -4.86 -22.64
C LEU A 288 -12.14 -5.77 -21.44
N LEU A 289 -11.18 -5.87 -20.52
CA LEU A 289 -11.43 -6.31 -19.16
C LEU A 289 -11.83 -5.09 -18.36
N PHE A 290 -13.07 -5.09 -17.88
CA PHE A 290 -13.55 -4.20 -16.83
C PHE A 290 -13.15 -4.75 -15.47
N PHE A 291 -12.67 -3.89 -14.58
CA PHE A 291 -12.29 -4.26 -13.24
C PHE A 291 -12.44 -3.12 -12.25
N HIS A 292 -12.77 -3.45 -11.01
CA HIS A 292 -12.78 -2.51 -9.91
C HIS A 292 -12.33 -3.16 -8.60
N ALA A 293 -11.70 -2.35 -7.74
CA ALA A 293 -11.46 -2.72 -6.36
C ALA A 293 -12.77 -2.74 -5.57
N LEU A 294 -12.86 -3.59 -4.54
CA LEU A 294 -14.04 -3.67 -3.68
C LEU A 294 -14.22 -2.36 -2.91
N ALA A 295 -13.15 -1.86 -2.30
CA ALA A 295 -13.12 -0.56 -1.65
C ALA A 295 -12.89 0.59 -2.65
N SER A 296 -13.68 0.67 -3.73
CA SER A 296 -13.61 1.78 -4.69
C SER A 296 -14.97 2.07 -5.32
N ALA A 297 -15.17 3.32 -5.74
CA ALA A 297 -16.34 3.76 -6.52
C ALA A 297 -16.01 3.98 -8.01
N THR A 298 -14.88 3.45 -8.50
CA THR A 298 -14.41 3.63 -9.87
C THR A 298 -14.40 2.31 -10.64
N GLU A 299 -15.01 2.30 -11.82
CA GLU A 299 -14.86 1.22 -12.80
C GLU A 299 -13.68 1.51 -13.72
N ASN A 300 -12.81 0.52 -13.95
CA ASN A 300 -11.64 0.65 -14.81
C ASN A 300 -11.76 -0.32 -16.00
N ALA A 301 -11.04 -0.03 -17.09
CA ALA A 301 -11.02 -0.88 -18.26
C ALA A 301 -9.62 -0.97 -18.88
N VAL A 302 -9.25 -2.16 -19.38
CA VAL A 302 -7.99 -2.41 -20.08
C VAL A 302 -8.21 -3.29 -21.31
N PRO A 303 -7.62 -2.97 -22.48
CA PRO A 303 -7.65 -3.86 -23.64
C PRO A 303 -6.96 -5.19 -23.37
N LEU A 304 -7.62 -6.31 -23.70
CA LEU A 304 -7.07 -7.65 -23.45
C LEU A 304 -5.74 -7.88 -24.18
N SER A 305 -5.56 -7.32 -25.38
CA SER A 305 -4.29 -7.45 -26.11
C SER A 305 -3.06 -6.92 -25.37
N LEU A 306 -3.23 -6.02 -24.39
CA LEU A 306 -2.13 -5.55 -23.54
C LEU A 306 -1.87 -6.51 -22.39
N LEU A 307 -2.93 -7.02 -21.76
CA LEU A 307 -2.82 -8.02 -20.69
C LEU A 307 -2.25 -9.35 -21.20
N ASP A 308 -2.63 -9.74 -22.42
CA ASP A 308 -2.29 -11.02 -23.04
C ASP A 308 -0.81 -11.14 -23.46
N ASN A 309 -0.12 -10.01 -23.61
CA ASN A 309 1.26 -10.00 -24.06
C ASN A 309 2.21 -10.22 -22.89
N SER A 310 2.56 -11.48 -22.62
CA SER A 310 3.41 -11.85 -21.48
C SER A 310 4.77 -11.13 -21.48
N THR A 311 5.34 -10.80 -22.65
CA THR A 311 6.65 -10.13 -22.72
C THR A 311 6.65 -8.72 -22.13
N ILE A 312 5.49 -8.09 -21.96
CA ILE A 312 5.37 -6.80 -21.26
C ILE A 312 5.59 -6.97 -19.75
N TRP A 313 5.24 -8.14 -19.20
CA TRP A 313 5.11 -8.37 -17.75
C TRP A 313 6.18 -9.30 -17.17
N GLU A 314 6.98 -9.94 -18.03
CA GLU A 314 7.99 -10.92 -17.63
C GLU A 314 9.20 -10.32 -16.91
N ASP A 315 9.61 -9.10 -17.29
CA ASP A 315 10.77 -8.44 -16.68
C ASP A 315 10.38 -7.50 -15.51
N ASP A 316 9.17 -6.96 -15.55
CA ASP A 316 8.65 -6.05 -14.53
C ASP A 316 7.10 -6.13 -14.50
N PRO A 317 6.49 -6.67 -13.43
CA PRO A 317 5.03 -6.79 -13.31
C PRO A 317 4.33 -5.43 -13.17
N ASP A 318 5.06 -4.36 -12.86
CA ASP A 318 4.61 -2.97 -12.83
C ASP A 318 4.87 -2.24 -14.16
N ALA A 319 5.47 -2.88 -15.18
CA ALA A 319 5.86 -2.30 -16.49
C ALA A 319 4.68 -1.89 -17.39
N MET A 320 3.50 -1.72 -16.81
CA MET A 320 2.33 -1.26 -17.53
C MET A 320 2.66 0.04 -18.28
N PRO A 321 2.42 0.11 -19.62
CA PRO A 321 2.64 1.33 -20.37
C PRO A 321 1.89 2.48 -19.71
N ARG A 322 2.53 3.66 -19.59
CA ARG A 322 2.12 4.91 -18.88
C ARG A 322 0.73 5.51 -19.26
N SER A 323 -0.19 4.74 -19.82
CA SER A 323 -1.30 5.15 -20.67
C SER A 323 -2.71 4.87 -20.10
N PHE A 324 -2.85 4.77 -18.78
CA PHE A 324 -4.15 4.64 -18.14
C PHE A 324 -4.70 6.01 -17.74
N ARG A 325 -5.29 6.73 -18.70
CA ARG A 325 -6.27 7.78 -18.42
C ARG A 325 -7.59 7.41 -19.09
N VAL A 326 -8.61 7.10 -18.28
CA VAL A 326 -9.99 7.35 -18.71
C VAL A 326 -10.11 8.87 -18.75
N THR A 327 -10.31 9.43 -19.94
CA THR A 327 -10.56 10.85 -20.07
C THR A 327 -11.94 11.13 -19.50
N ASP A 328 -11.98 11.75 -18.32
CA ASP A 328 -13.18 12.41 -17.83
C ASP A 328 -13.54 13.49 -18.86
N THR A 329 -14.66 13.30 -19.56
CA THR A 329 -15.03 14.13 -20.73
C THR A 329 -15.53 15.53 -20.36
N ARG A 330 -15.15 16.04 -19.18
CA ARG A 330 -15.48 17.39 -18.71
C ARG A 330 -14.39 18.45 -18.90
N MET A 331 -13.24 18.12 -19.50
CA MET A 331 -12.18 19.11 -19.74
C MET A 331 -11.98 19.46 -21.21
N ILE A 332 -12.99 20.05 -21.86
CA ILE A 332 -12.76 20.91 -23.04
C ILE A 332 -13.73 22.09 -23.00
N LEU A 333 -13.42 23.09 -22.16
CA LEU A 333 -13.50 24.51 -22.52
C LEU A 333 -13.04 25.33 -21.31
N GLN A 334 -11.84 25.91 -21.39
CA GLN A 334 -11.50 27.26 -20.89
C GLN A 334 -9.98 27.41 -20.87
N LYS A 335 -9.43 27.79 -22.02
CA LYS A 335 -8.20 28.59 -22.08
C LYS A 335 -8.57 29.86 -22.82
N LEU A 336 -8.63 30.97 -22.09
CA LEU A 336 -8.35 32.34 -22.53
C LEU A 336 -8.73 33.30 -21.40
N LEU A 337 -7.74 33.68 -20.59
CA LEU A 337 -7.54 35.02 -20.00
C LEU A 337 -6.34 34.94 -19.04
N ALA A 338 -5.15 35.14 -19.60
CA ALA A 338 -3.97 35.46 -18.80
C ALA A 338 -4.06 36.94 -18.40
N LEU A 339 -4.54 37.20 -17.19
CA LEU A 339 -4.33 38.48 -16.54
C LEU A 339 -3.06 38.35 -15.69
N SER A 340 -2.01 39.04 -16.13
CA SER A 340 -0.76 39.21 -15.41
C SER A 340 -1.01 39.94 -14.08
N LEU A 341 -1.25 39.19 -13.00
CA LEU A 341 -1.05 39.72 -11.66
C LEU A 341 0.45 39.77 -11.39
N ILE A 342 0.94 40.98 -11.15
CA ILE A 342 2.26 41.26 -10.60
C ILE A 342 2.29 40.63 -9.19
N ILE A 343 2.82 39.41 -9.10
CA ILE A 343 3.19 38.80 -7.82
C ILE A 343 4.45 39.53 -7.39
N GLY A 344 4.34 40.39 -6.38
CA GLY A 344 5.52 40.98 -5.73
C GLY A 344 6.45 39.84 -5.26
N PRO A 345 7.79 40.00 -5.34
CA PRO A 345 8.72 38.95 -4.96
C PRO A 345 8.50 38.57 -3.50
N VAL A 346 7.94 37.39 -3.27
CA VAL A 346 7.92 36.80 -1.93
C VAL A 346 9.34 36.28 -1.69
N LEU A 347 10.06 36.94 -0.79
CA LEU A 347 11.34 36.47 -0.27
C LEU A 347 11.09 35.23 0.61
N CYS A 348 10.98 34.05 0.00
CA CYS A 348 11.17 32.81 0.75
C CYS A 348 12.67 32.67 1.06
N GLU A 349 13.03 32.46 2.32
CA GLU A 349 14.41 32.15 2.67
C GLU A 349 14.79 30.79 2.10
N ASN A 350 15.93 30.71 1.41
CA ASN A 350 16.46 29.43 0.94
C ASN A 350 17.09 28.67 2.11
N LEU A 351 16.78 27.38 2.21
CA LEU A 351 17.51 26.49 3.11
C LEU A 351 19.00 26.50 2.75
N LYS A 352 19.87 26.43 3.76
CA LYS A 352 21.32 26.48 3.54
C LYS A 352 21.85 25.08 3.31
N SER A 353 22.67 24.92 2.28
CA SER A 353 23.33 23.65 1.98
C SER A 353 24.35 23.30 3.07
N VAL A 354 24.27 22.07 3.57
CA VAL A 354 25.19 21.47 4.56
C VAL A 354 26.13 20.49 3.87
N ALA A 355 25.58 19.64 3.00
CA ALA A 355 26.34 18.68 2.22
C ALA A 355 25.62 18.36 0.91
N GLU A 356 26.41 18.12 -0.14
CA GLU A 356 25.90 17.82 -1.48
C GLU A 356 26.70 16.70 -2.12
N TRP A 357 26.02 15.88 -2.91
CA TRP A 357 26.63 14.76 -3.62
C TRP A 357 26.17 14.69 -5.07
N ARG A 358 27.14 14.47 -5.96
CA ARG A 358 26.87 13.91 -7.30
C ARG A 358 26.62 12.41 -7.23
N ASP A 359 27.44 11.73 -6.43
CA ASP A 359 27.28 10.33 -6.05
C ASP A 359 27.87 10.08 -4.65
N LEU A 360 27.45 8.99 -4.01
CA LEU A 360 27.95 8.65 -2.68
C LEU A 360 29.32 7.98 -2.76
N GLU A 361 30.26 8.44 -1.92
CA GLU A 361 31.57 7.81 -1.74
C GLU A 361 31.74 7.36 -0.29
N PHE A 362 32.35 6.19 -0.11
CA PHE A 362 32.42 5.51 1.18
C PHE A 362 33.87 5.38 1.65
N GLN A 363 34.10 5.66 2.94
CA GLN A 363 35.38 5.46 3.59
C GLN A 363 35.50 4.02 4.08
N PHE A 364 36.35 3.23 3.43
CA PHE A 364 36.68 1.87 3.86
C PHE A 364 37.85 1.88 4.86
N PRO A 365 37.93 0.90 5.79
CA PRO A 365 39.06 0.80 6.72
C PRO A 365 40.41 0.70 6.01
N THR A 366 40.47 -0.06 4.92
CA THR A 366 41.65 -0.16 4.05
C THR A 366 41.28 -0.14 2.57
N GLN A 367 42.25 0.15 1.70
CA GLN A 367 42.07 0.03 0.26
C GLN A 367 41.79 -1.41 -0.17
N ALA A 368 42.34 -2.40 0.54
CA ALA A 368 42.05 -3.81 0.28
C ALA A 368 40.58 -4.16 0.57
N ASP A 369 40.00 -3.64 1.64
CA ASP A 369 38.57 -3.82 1.96
C ASP A 369 37.68 -3.24 0.86
N ARG A 370 38.04 -2.07 0.33
CA ARG A 370 37.35 -1.45 -0.80
C ARG A 370 37.39 -2.35 -2.04
N GLN A 371 38.56 -2.85 -2.41
CA GLN A 371 38.71 -3.71 -3.59
C GLN A 371 37.95 -5.04 -3.40
N ASN A 372 38.04 -5.64 -2.22
CA ASN A 372 37.30 -6.86 -1.89
C ASN A 372 35.78 -6.64 -1.96
N ALA A 373 35.28 -5.50 -1.48
CA ALA A 373 33.87 -5.16 -1.57
C ALA A 373 33.40 -5.02 -3.02
N ILE A 374 34.22 -4.43 -3.90
CA ILE A 374 33.93 -4.31 -5.33
C ILE A 374 33.91 -5.71 -5.99
N ILE A 375 34.93 -6.52 -5.76
CA ILE A 375 35.04 -7.88 -6.32
C ILE A 375 33.86 -8.76 -5.88
N GLN A 376 33.40 -8.62 -4.63
CA GLN A 376 32.27 -9.37 -4.08
C GLN A 376 30.89 -8.80 -4.46
N GLY A 377 30.83 -7.69 -5.22
CA GLY A 377 29.57 -7.00 -5.50
C GLY A 377 28.90 -6.37 -4.27
N LYS A 378 29.64 -6.22 -3.16
CA LYS A 378 29.19 -5.54 -1.93
C LYS A 378 29.30 -4.02 -2.04
N TYR A 379 30.13 -3.53 -2.96
CA TYR A 379 30.18 -2.13 -3.36
C TYR A 379 30.08 -2.00 -4.89
N VAL A 380 28.99 -1.41 -5.35
CA VAL A 380 28.76 -1.03 -6.75
C VAL A 380 28.53 0.49 -6.75
N PRO A 381 29.47 1.28 -7.29
CA PRO A 381 29.31 2.73 -7.40
C PRO A 381 28.00 3.08 -8.09
N GLY A 382 27.31 4.12 -7.59
CA GLY A 382 25.99 4.52 -8.09
C GLY A 382 24.79 3.80 -7.49
N ASN A 383 24.94 2.69 -6.77
CA ASN A 383 23.75 2.01 -6.19
C ASN A 383 23.19 2.73 -4.95
N GLY A 384 24.01 3.49 -4.23
CA GLY A 384 23.59 4.16 -3.00
C GLY A 384 22.64 5.33 -3.24
N VAL A 385 21.58 5.40 -2.42
CA VAL A 385 20.64 6.53 -2.37
C VAL A 385 20.37 6.85 -0.90
N PRO A 386 20.75 8.04 -0.41
CA PRO A 386 20.48 8.40 0.97
C PRO A 386 19.02 8.82 1.14
N ILE A 387 18.38 8.45 2.25
CA ILE A 387 16.96 8.77 2.47
C ILE A 387 16.66 9.50 3.78
N ASP A 388 17.52 9.41 4.79
CA ASP A 388 17.32 10.11 6.06
C ASP A 388 18.60 10.77 6.56
N VAL A 389 18.40 11.80 7.37
CA VAL A 389 19.45 12.53 8.07
C VAL A 389 19.02 12.74 9.52
N ASP A 390 19.97 12.70 10.44
CA ASP A 390 19.79 13.28 11.77
C ASP A 390 21.12 13.80 12.30
N ILE A 391 21.11 14.61 13.35
CA ILE A 391 22.29 15.26 13.89
C ILE A 391 22.36 15.12 15.41
N ALA A 392 23.55 14.82 15.90
CA ALA A 392 23.88 14.85 17.32
C ALA A 392 24.95 15.92 17.60
N TYR A 393 24.61 16.91 18.42
CA TYR A 393 25.57 17.90 18.91
C TYR A 393 26.33 17.33 20.12
N ARG A 394 27.66 17.29 20.03
CA ARG A 394 28.54 16.83 21.10
C ARG A 394 28.92 17.97 22.03
N SER A 395 29.09 17.64 23.31
CA SER A 395 29.35 18.59 24.40
C SER A 395 30.65 19.42 24.23
N MET A 396 31.59 18.98 23.38
CA MET A 396 32.87 19.66 23.10
C MET A 396 32.86 20.51 21.80
N GLY A 397 31.68 20.83 21.25
CA GLY A 397 31.55 21.73 20.09
C GLY A 397 31.65 21.06 18.71
N GLY A 398 31.56 19.72 18.64
CA GLY A 398 31.46 18.96 17.38
C GLY A 398 30.04 18.46 17.11
N SER A 399 29.77 18.01 15.89
CA SER A 399 28.49 17.40 15.50
C SER A 399 28.71 16.11 14.71
N LEU A 400 27.86 15.10 14.95
CA LEU A 400 27.75 13.94 14.07
C LEU A 400 26.52 14.12 13.19
N ILE A 401 26.71 14.14 11.87
CA ILE A 401 25.59 14.16 10.92
C ILE A 401 25.44 12.74 10.39
N PHE A 402 24.40 12.06 10.84
CA PHE A 402 24.04 10.71 10.41
C PHE A 402 23.36 10.74 9.06
N VAL A 403 23.65 9.74 8.23
CA VAL A 403 23.01 9.52 6.92
C VAL A 403 22.66 8.05 6.81
N THR A 404 21.42 7.78 6.41
CA THR A 404 20.95 6.41 6.14
C THR A 404 20.91 6.15 4.65
N ILE A 405 21.43 5.00 4.23
CA ILE A 405 21.56 4.58 2.83
C ILE A 405 21.03 3.14 2.77
N PRO A 406 19.72 2.96 2.62
CA PRO A 406 19.11 1.65 2.67
C PRO A 406 19.62 0.78 1.54
N ARG A 407 19.72 -0.53 1.80
CA ARG A 407 20.11 -1.51 0.79
C ARG A 407 18.93 -1.87 -0.13
N PHE A 408 18.42 -0.90 -0.90
CA PHE A 408 17.40 -1.12 -1.94
C PHE A 408 17.81 -2.14 -3.00
N THR A 409 19.11 -2.36 -3.13
CA THR A 409 19.71 -3.41 -3.94
C THR A 409 21.05 -3.81 -3.31
N THR A 410 21.72 -4.80 -3.88
CA THR A 410 23.08 -5.17 -3.50
C THR A 410 24.09 -4.07 -3.91
N GLY A 411 25.34 -4.15 -3.45
CA GLY A 411 26.34 -3.14 -3.81
C GLY A 411 26.37 -1.87 -2.95
N ILE A 412 25.68 -1.85 -1.81
CA ILE A 412 25.71 -0.73 -0.86
C ILE A 412 26.51 -1.14 0.39
N PRO A 413 27.76 -0.65 0.57
CA PRO A 413 28.67 -1.15 1.60
C PRO A 413 28.29 -0.67 3.00
N ILE A 414 27.91 0.59 3.15
CA ILE A 414 27.56 1.23 4.43
C ILE A 414 26.11 1.69 4.36
N THR A 415 25.28 1.23 5.30
CA THR A 415 23.86 1.58 5.34
C THR A 415 23.54 2.62 6.42
N LEU A 416 24.35 2.68 7.47
CA LEU A 416 24.32 3.74 8.48
C LEU A 416 25.71 4.35 8.58
N GLY A 417 25.82 5.66 8.34
CA GLY A 417 27.10 6.34 8.43
C GLY A 417 27.00 7.78 8.89
N THR A 418 28.15 8.42 9.03
CA THR A 418 28.28 9.85 9.30
C THR A 418 29.07 10.53 8.21
N ILE A 419 28.79 11.82 7.99
CA ILE A 419 29.60 12.66 7.09
C ILE A 419 31.02 12.79 7.67
N SER A 420 32.01 12.44 6.86
CA SER A 420 33.43 12.54 7.23
C SER A 420 33.99 13.94 6.92
N GLY A 421 35.17 14.25 7.47
CA GLY A 421 35.95 15.42 7.06
C GLY A 421 36.68 15.25 5.72
N MET A 422 36.64 14.06 5.11
CA MET A 422 37.24 13.79 3.81
C MET A 422 36.21 14.02 2.69
N ALA A 423 36.66 14.51 1.55
CA ALA A 423 35.80 14.75 0.40
C ALA A 423 36.48 14.36 -0.91
N THR A 424 35.66 14.00 -1.89
CA THR A 424 36.06 13.76 -3.26
C THR A 424 35.43 14.81 -4.18
N THR A 425 35.65 14.71 -5.49
CA THR A 425 34.93 15.52 -6.49
C THR A 425 33.43 15.24 -6.52
N ASN A 426 32.97 14.13 -5.93
CA ASN A 426 31.57 13.75 -5.83
C ASN A 426 30.87 14.33 -4.59
N GLY A 427 31.59 14.73 -3.55
CA GLY A 427 31.03 15.21 -2.28
C GLY A 427 31.82 14.70 -1.06
N PRO A 428 31.36 15.00 0.17
CA PRO A 428 31.98 14.46 1.37
C PRO A 428 31.79 12.94 1.48
N MET A 429 32.80 12.22 2.00
CA MET A 429 32.72 10.77 2.13
C MET A 429 31.89 10.36 3.34
N ILE A 430 31.30 9.16 3.30
CA ILE A 430 30.53 8.56 4.38
C ILE A 430 31.40 7.55 5.14
N THR A 431 31.53 7.76 6.45
CA THR A 431 32.19 6.82 7.38
C THR A 431 31.13 5.95 8.05
N ALA A 432 31.38 4.65 8.18
CA ALA A 432 30.44 3.73 8.81
C ALA A 432 30.24 4.04 10.31
N TYR A 433 29.01 3.92 10.80
CA TYR A 433 28.68 4.04 12.21
C TYR A 433 28.06 2.75 12.78
N PRO A 434 28.48 2.28 13.98
CA PRO A 434 29.62 2.78 14.75
C PRO A 434 30.97 2.46 14.06
N ASP A 435 31.00 1.41 13.24
CA ASP A 435 32.16 0.98 12.47
C ASP A 435 31.74 0.14 11.25
N TYR A 436 32.67 -0.10 10.34
CA TYR A 436 32.42 -0.87 9.11
C TYR A 436 32.11 -2.35 9.38
N ARG A 437 32.73 -2.95 10.41
CA ARG A 437 32.58 -4.39 10.71
C ARG A 437 31.14 -4.72 11.06
N SER A 438 30.47 -3.84 11.82
CA SER A 438 29.09 -4.00 12.27
C SER A 438 28.06 -4.17 11.13
N GLN A 439 28.40 -3.78 9.90
CA GLN A 439 27.50 -3.80 8.74
C GLN A 439 28.01 -4.65 7.56
N SER A 440 29.21 -5.21 7.70
CA SER A 440 29.96 -5.88 6.62
C SER A 440 29.50 -7.31 6.29
N SER A 441 28.55 -7.85 7.07
CA SER A 441 27.99 -9.19 6.87
C SER A 441 27.03 -9.26 5.69
N HIS A 442 26.40 -8.14 5.30
CA HIS A 442 25.35 -8.07 4.28
C HIS A 442 24.21 -9.07 4.54
N GLY A 443 23.65 -9.04 5.75
CA GLY A 443 22.50 -9.87 6.14
C GLY A 443 22.84 -11.33 6.46
N LYS A 444 24.13 -11.72 6.43
CA LYS A 444 24.59 -13.05 6.88
C LYS A 444 24.68 -13.18 8.40
N ASP A 445 24.76 -12.06 9.09
CA ASP A 445 24.78 -11.96 10.55
C ASP A 445 23.68 -11.00 10.98
N CYS A 446 22.63 -11.53 11.60
CA CYS A 446 21.47 -10.77 12.07
C CYS A 446 21.65 -10.14 13.46
N ASP A 447 22.83 -10.29 14.09
CA ASP A 447 23.29 -9.41 15.16
C ASP A 447 24.06 -8.19 14.60
N GLY A 448 24.39 -8.18 13.31
CA GLY A 448 24.87 -6.99 12.60
C GLY A 448 23.75 -6.01 12.23
N ILE A 449 24.14 -4.92 11.54
CA ILE A 449 23.25 -3.96 10.89
C ILE A 449 23.10 -4.36 9.41
N THR A 450 21.86 -4.59 8.97
CA THR A 450 21.59 -5.11 7.62
C THR A 450 21.25 -4.00 6.64
N SER A 451 20.21 -3.19 6.92
CA SER A 451 19.70 -2.16 6.01
C SER A 451 18.89 -1.11 6.79
N VAL A 452 19.50 0.04 7.03
CA VAL A 452 18.92 1.10 7.84
C VAL A 452 18.13 2.07 6.98
N PHE A 453 16.88 2.27 7.34
CA PHE A 453 15.98 3.19 6.64
C PHE A 453 15.92 4.56 7.33
N ARG A 454 15.74 4.57 8.65
CA ARG A 454 15.59 5.82 9.41
C ARG A 454 16.37 5.78 10.71
N VAL A 455 16.69 6.97 11.17
CA VAL A 455 17.30 7.20 12.47
C VAL A 455 16.59 8.32 13.21
N SER A 456 16.68 8.31 14.54
CA SER A 456 16.23 9.42 15.38
C SER A 456 17.19 9.64 16.53
N VAL A 457 17.68 10.87 16.68
CA VAL A 457 18.43 11.31 17.85
C VAL A 457 17.44 11.89 18.86
N ASP A 458 17.37 11.29 20.04
CA ASP A 458 16.45 11.74 21.07
C ASP A 458 17.07 12.73 22.07
N LYS A 459 16.22 13.29 22.95
CA LYS A 459 16.61 14.24 24.01
C LYS A 459 17.58 13.65 25.05
N CYS A 460 17.81 12.35 25.02
CA CYS A 460 18.66 11.61 25.95
C CYS A 460 20.02 11.26 25.36
N LYS A 461 20.36 11.83 24.18
CA LYS A 461 21.58 11.52 23.43
C LYS A 461 21.64 10.04 23.05
N ARG A 462 20.49 9.45 22.70
CA ARG A 462 20.43 8.10 22.12
C ARG A 462 20.12 8.19 20.63
N LEU A 463 20.82 7.40 19.82
CA LEU A 463 20.49 7.19 18.41
C LEU A 463 19.65 5.92 18.28
N TRP A 464 18.41 6.11 17.86
CA TRP A 464 17.50 5.06 17.48
C TRP A 464 17.68 4.76 16.00
N VAL A 465 17.80 3.48 15.66
CA VAL A 465 18.07 3.01 14.30
C VAL A 465 17.04 1.94 13.96
N LEU A 466 16.31 2.15 12.86
CA LEU A 466 15.41 1.15 12.29
C LEU A 466 16.12 0.39 11.17
N ASP A 467 16.50 -0.85 11.46
CA ASP A 467 17.08 -1.80 10.51
C ASP A 467 15.99 -2.76 10.02
N THR A 468 15.72 -2.76 8.72
CA THR A 468 14.65 -3.57 8.13
C THR A 468 15.02 -5.02 7.92
N GLY A 469 16.31 -5.37 7.97
CA GLY A 469 16.76 -6.71 7.65
C GLY A 469 16.63 -7.10 6.16
N LYS A 470 16.27 -6.15 5.28
CA LYS A 470 16.08 -6.40 3.84
C LYS A 470 17.25 -5.94 2.98
N ILE A 471 17.56 -6.72 1.94
CA ILE A 471 18.42 -6.29 0.83
C ILE A 471 17.66 -6.53 -0.47
N GLY A 472 17.33 -5.46 -1.19
CA GLY A 472 16.26 -5.51 -2.20
C GLY A 472 14.97 -6.03 -1.57
N ASP A 473 14.29 -6.92 -2.27
CA ASP A 473 13.04 -7.53 -1.79
C ASP A 473 13.26 -8.73 -0.87
N SER A 474 14.51 -9.16 -0.70
CA SER A 474 14.84 -10.32 0.13
C SER A 474 14.90 -9.97 1.61
N GLN A 475 14.01 -10.54 2.40
CA GLN A 475 14.06 -10.50 3.87
C GLN A 475 15.14 -11.47 4.38
N LEU A 476 16.31 -10.94 4.77
CA LEU A 476 17.44 -11.74 5.25
C LEU A 476 17.45 -11.89 6.77
N CYS A 477 17.09 -10.83 7.48
CA CYS A 477 17.04 -10.77 8.94
C CYS A 477 15.69 -10.22 9.40
N GLN A 478 15.26 -10.55 10.62
CA GLN A 478 14.06 -9.94 11.22
C GLN A 478 14.28 -8.41 11.40
N PRO A 479 13.27 -7.55 11.12
CA PRO A 479 13.37 -6.13 11.40
C PRO A 479 13.67 -5.85 12.87
N GLN A 480 14.48 -4.83 13.14
CA GLN A 480 14.96 -4.53 14.48
C GLN A 480 15.14 -3.03 14.75
N LEU A 481 14.91 -2.65 16.01
CA LEU A 481 15.29 -1.37 16.57
C LEU A 481 16.62 -1.53 17.31
N LEU A 482 17.58 -0.68 16.99
CA LEU A 482 18.86 -0.57 17.69
C LEU A 482 18.95 0.79 18.37
N VAL A 483 19.47 0.83 19.60
CA VAL A 483 19.66 2.08 20.35
C VAL A 483 21.12 2.19 20.73
N PHE A 484 21.78 3.24 20.26
CA PHE A 484 23.16 3.56 20.60
C PHE A 484 23.21 4.74 21.57
N ASP A 485 24.06 4.65 22.57
CA ASP A 485 24.43 5.79 23.40
C ASP A 485 25.46 6.65 22.65
N LEU A 486 25.11 7.89 22.33
CA LEU A 486 25.94 8.80 21.56
C LEU A 486 27.11 9.40 22.34
N THR A 487 27.17 9.17 23.65
CA THR A 487 28.32 9.55 24.47
C THR A 487 29.45 8.52 24.41
N THR A 488 29.09 7.24 24.27
CA THR A 488 30.03 6.11 24.21
C THR A 488 30.13 5.46 22.84
N ASP A 489 29.24 5.81 21.91
CA ASP A 489 29.04 5.18 20.60
C ASP A 489 28.82 3.65 20.69
N ARG A 490 28.20 3.20 21.79
CA ARG A 490 27.93 1.77 22.04
C ARG A 490 26.45 1.46 21.90
N LEU A 491 26.16 0.27 21.37
CA LEU A 491 24.83 -0.31 21.37
C LEU A 491 24.41 -0.60 22.82
N ILE A 492 23.29 -0.01 23.26
CA ILE A 492 22.73 -0.19 24.61
C ILE A 492 21.41 -0.96 24.60
N HIS A 493 20.76 -1.09 23.44
CA HIS A 493 19.51 -1.86 23.33
C HIS A 493 19.30 -2.42 21.92
N ARG A 494 18.74 -3.63 21.85
CA ARG A 494 18.27 -4.27 20.61
C ARG A 494 16.90 -4.85 20.84
N TYR A 495 15.97 -4.57 19.93
CA TYR A 495 14.65 -5.17 19.92
C TYR A 495 14.32 -5.69 18.53
N ARG A 496 13.94 -6.97 18.43
CA ARG A 496 13.49 -7.59 17.17
C ARG A 496 11.97 -7.56 17.13
N ILE A 497 11.41 -7.01 16.06
CA ILE A 497 9.95 -6.91 15.87
C ILE A 497 9.38 -8.33 15.71
N PRO A 498 8.43 -8.78 16.55
CA PRO A 498 7.84 -10.12 16.46
C PRO A 498 7.29 -10.47 15.07
N MET A 499 7.43 -11.74 14.64
CA MET A 499 7.08 -12.20 13.28
C MET A 499 5.59 -12.10 12.95
N ASP A 500 4.73 -12.08 13.96
CA ASP A 500 3.28 -11.91 13.86
C ASP A 500 2.85 -10.44 13.64
N GLN A 501 3.79 -9.49 13.73
CA GLN A 501 3.49 -8.05 13.63
C GLN A 501 3.83 -7.43 12.27
N PHE A 502 4.39 -8.22 11.36
CA PHE A 502 4.70 -7.82 10.00
C PHE A 502 4.60 -9.02 9.05
N ASN A 503 4.31 -8.75 7.77
CA ASN A 503 4.09 -9.79 6.78
C ASN A 503 5.38 -10.02 5.99
N SER A 504 6.17 -11.03 6.32
CA SER A 504 7.37 -11.38 5.54
C SER A 504 7.01 -12.12 4.23
N PRO A 505 7.67 -11.82 3.09
CA PRO A 505 8.68 -10.78 2.88
C PRO A 505 8.08 -9.43 2.46
N ASN A 506 6.77 -9.24 2.48
CA ASN A 506 6.10 -8.06 1.91
C ASN A 506 6.34 -6.77 2.70
N SER A 507 6.15 -6.77 4.02
CA SER A 507 6.26 -5.60 4.90
C SER A 507 7.61 -4.90 4.81
N LEU A 508 7.58 -3.57 4.79
CA LEU A 508 8.77 -2.73 4.74
C LEU A 508 8.61 -1.61 5.78
N LEU A 509 9.33 -1.77 6.90
CA LEU A 509 9.28 -0.81 7.99
C LEU A 509 10.17 0.38 7.66
N VAL A 510 9.57 1.50 7.25
CA VAL A 510 10.34 2.65 6.74
C VAL A 510 10.50 3.71 7.81
N THR A 511 9.40 4.29 8.31
CA THR A 511 9.48 5.47 9.19
C THR A 511 9.41 5.09 10.64
N SER A 512 10.28 5.64 11.49
CA SER A 512 10.12 5.60 12.95
C SER A 512 10.13 6.99 13.55
N VAL A 513 9.29 7.21 14.57
CA VAL A 513 9.31 8.43 15.39
C VAL A 513 9.34 8.06 16.87
N VAL A 514 10.20 8.73 17.64
CA VAL A 514 10.51 8.40 19.03
C VAL A 514 9.91 9.42 19.98
N ASP A 515 9.09 8.96 20.92
CA ASP A 515 8.41 9.76 21.93
C ASP A 515 9.03 9.56 23.31
N VAL A 516 9.94 10.44 23.71
CA VAL A 516 10.51 10.42 25.08
C VAL A 516 9.66 11.29 26.01
N ARG A 517 8.97 10.63 26.94
CA ARG A 517 8.02 11.28 27.87
C ARG A 517 8.65 11.78 29.17
N ASN A 518 9.76 11.16 29.57
CA ASN A 518 10.54 11.57 30.73
C ASN A 518 12.01 11.86 30.37
N PRO A 519 12.27 12.88 29.51
CA PRO A 519 13.62 13.30 29.16
C PRO A 519 14.38 13.84 30.39
N PRO A 520 15.71 14.05 30.33
CA PRO A 520 16.50 14.54 31.46
C PRO A 520 15.89 15.80 32.09
N PRO A 521 15.78 15.89 33.43
CA PRO A 521 16.41 15.03 34.45
C PRO A 521 15.73 13.67 34.70
N GLY A 522 14.70 13.30 33.93
CA GLY A 522 14.10 11.97 33.95
C GLY A 522 15.01 10.85 33.43
N ARG A 523 14.53 9.60 33.51
CA ARG A 523 15.30 8.38 33.20
C ARG A 523 15.30 7.97 31.73
N CYS A 524 14.53 8.64 30.88
CA CYS A 524 14.36 8.27 29.47
C CYS A 524 13.81 6.86 29.20
N ASP A 525 13.32 6.18 30.23
CA ASP A 525 12.77 4.83 30.14
C ASP A 525 11.29 4.84 29.70
N GLN A 526 10.55 5.95 29.89
CA GLN A 526 9.22 6.14 29.31
C GLN A 526 9.34 6.63 27.87
N THR A 527 9.79 5.73 27.00
CA THR A 527 9.93 5.98 25.57
C THR A 527 9.01 5.07 24.78
N MET A 528 8.22 5.67 23.88
CA MET A 528 7.43 4.94 22.88
C MET A 528 8.03 5.16 21.50
N VAL A 529 7.91 4.18 20.60
CA VAL A 529 8.33 4.32 19.20
C VAL A 529 7.19 3.88 18.30
N TYR A 530 6.88 4.68 17.28
CA TYR A 530 5.86 4.36 16.29
C TYR A 530 6.53 4.13 14.96
N ILE A 531 6.25 2.99 14.33
CA ILE A 531 6.94 2.51 13.14
C ILE A 531 5.93 2.30 12.02
N ALA A 532 6.13 2.96 10.88
CA ALA A 532 5.29 2.84 9.71
C ALA A 532 5.72 1.67 8.81
N ASP A 533 4.80 0.78 8.51
CA ASP A 533 4.93 -0.30 7.54
C ASP A 533 4.31 0.14 6.20
N VAL A 534 5.15 0.57 5.25
CA VAL A 534 4.67 1.24 4.02
C VAL A 534 4.00 0.27 3.05
N THR A 535 4.36 -1.01 3.06
CA THR A 535 3.79 -2.04 2.16
C THR A 535 2.79 -2.96 2.87
N GLY A 536 2.87 -3.08 4.21
CA GLY A 536 1.84 -3.76 5.01
C GLY A 536 0.73 -2.84 5.50
N PHE A 537 0.83 -1.53 5.25
CA PHE A 537 -0.18 -0.50 5.53
C PHE A 537 -0.63 -0.44 6.99
N GLY A 538 0.33 -0.51 7.91
CA GLY A 538 0.06 -0.52 9.35
C GLY A 538 1.10 0.26 10.14
N ILE A 539 0.83 0.43 11.42
CA ILE A 539 1.75 1.07 12.37
C ILE A 539 2.09 0.05 13.45
N ILE A 540 3.36 -0.10 13.77
CA ILE A 540 3.83 -0.89 14.92
C ILE A 540 4.18 0.07 16.03
N VAL A 541 3.65 -0.17 17.22
CA VAL A 541 3.93 0.61 18.43
C VAL A 541 4.87 -0.21 19.30
N TYR A 542 5.96 0.39 19.76
CA TYR A 542 6.94 -0.24 20.64
C TYR A 542 7.08 0.52 21.97
N ASP A 543 6.86 -0.19 23.08
CA ASP A 543 7.07 0.28 24.45
C ASP A 543 8.48 -0.10 24.91
N TYR A 544 9.37 0.90 25.01
CA TYR A 544 10.75 0.67 25.41
C TYR A 544 10.88 0.13 26.83
N LYS A 545 10.00 0.57 27.74
CA LYS A 545 10.05 0.18 29.15
C LYS A 545 9.65 -1.27 29.36
N ARG A 546 8.63 -1.71 28.61
CA ARG A 546 8.07 -3.06 28.71
C ARG A 546 8.71 -4.05 27.74
N HIS A 547 9.57 -3.59 26.82
CA HIS A 547 10.19 -4.40 25.77
C HIS A 547 9.17 -5.18 24.93
N ARG A 548 8.06 -4.53 24.58
CA ARG A 548 6.95 -5.12 23.85
C ARG A 548 6.50 -4.19 22.74
N SER A 549 6.16 -4.76 21.59
CA SER A 549 5.44 -4.07 20.52
C SER A 549 4.11 -4.75 20.20
N TRP A 550 3.25 -4.05 19.46
CA TRP A 550 2.01 -4.55 18.86
C TRP A 550 1.75 -3.84 17.54
N ARG A 551 0.95 -4.48 16.68
CA ARG A 551 0.54 -3.93 15.38
C ARG A 551 -0.81 -3.23 15.53
N VAL A 552 -0.96 -2.13 14.80
CA VAL A 552 -2.19 -1.35 14.68
C VAL A 552 -2.48 -1.13 13.20
N GLN A 553 -3.72 -1.39 12.79
CA GLN A 553 -4.18 -1.24 11.42
C GLN A 553 -5.36 -0.27 11.32
N ASN A 554 -5.39 0.45 10.20
CA ASN A 554 -6.47 1.36 9.87
C ASN A 554 -6.47 1.65 8.37
N LYS A 555 -7.66 1.82 7.78
CA LYS A 555 -7.80 2.19 6.36
C LYS A 555 -7.01 3.45 5.95
N LEU A 556 -6.78 4.40 6.86
CA LEU A 556 -6.04 5.64 6.57
C LEU A 556 -4.53 5.42 6.40
N ALA A 557 -4.02 4.23 6.73
CA ALA A 557 -2.64 3.84 6.47
C ALA A 557 -2.43 3.27 5.05
N PHE A 558 -3.50 3.01 4.29
CA PHE A 558 -3.42 2.50 2.92
C PHE A 558 -3.12 3.63 1.91
N PRO A 559 -2.45 3.30 0.80
CA PRO A 559 -2.26 4.23 -0.31
C PRO A 559 -3.60 4.57 -0.98
N HIS A 560 -3.65 5.73 -1.63
CA HIS A 560 -4.80 6.16 -2.39
C HIS A 560 -4.46 6.13 -3.90
N PRO A 561 -5.14 5.31 -4.73
CA PRO A 561 -4.80 5.08 -6.15
C PRO A 561 -4.66 6.35 -7.01
N LYS A 562 -5.49 7.37 -6.74
CA LYS A 562 -5.44 8.68 -7.42
C LYS A 562 -4.08 9.38 -7.26
N TYR A 563 -3.38 9.13 -6.16
CA TYR A 563 -2.09 9.73 -5.83
C TYR A 563 -0.92 8.74 -5.97
N GLY A 564 -1.14 7.59 -6.62
CA GLY A 564 -0.10 6.59 -6.87
C GLY A 564 0.96 7.01 -7.89
N THR A 565 0.68 8.01 -8.73
CA THR A 565 1.66 8.53 -9.70
C THR A 565 2.34 9.79 -9.17
N PHE A 566 3.66 9.74 -9.10
CA PHE A 566 4.51 10.86 -8.70
C PHE A 566 5.05 11.53 -9.95
N SER A 567 4.82 12.83 -10.09
CA SER A 567 5.38 13.65 -11.18
C SER A 567 6.28 14.71 -10.59
N ILE A 568 7.59 14.55 -10.77
CA ILE A 568 8.61 15.43 -10.18
C ILE A 568 9.53 15.92 -11.29
N LYS A 569 9.54 17.24 -11.53
CA LYS A 569 10.39 17.91 -12.53
C LYS A 569 10.36 17.24 -13.92
N GLY A 570 9.18 16.83 -14.38
CA GLY A 570 8.94 16.27 -15.72
C GLY A 570 9.10 14.75 -15.84
N ASP A 571 9.69 14.06 -14.85
CA ASP A 571 9.67 12.60 -14.81
C ASP A 571 8.42 12.11 -14.07
N SER A 572 8.01 10.87 -14.33
CA SER A 572 6.93 10.23 -13.58
C SER A 572 7.16 8.75 -13.36
N PHE A 573 6.73 8.28 -12.20
CA PHE A 573 6.76 6.88 -11.78
C PHE A 573 5.55 6.59 -10.88
N ASP A 574 5.16 5.32 -10.80
CA ASP A 574 4.10 4.87 -9.91
C ASP A 574 4.72 4.25 -8.65
N LEU A 575 4.12 4.52 -7.49
CA LEU A 575 4.52 3.96 -6.19
C LEU A 575 3.29 3.98 -5.26
N MET A 576 2.91 2.81 -4.76
CA MET A 576 1.70 2.63 -3.92
C MET A 576 2.04 2.40 -2.45
N ASP A 577 3.01 3.15 -1.94
CA ASP A 577 3.37 3.08 -0.52
C ASP A 577 2.29 3.73 0.34
N GLY A 578 1.91 3.01 1.39
CA GLY A 578 1.01 3.45 2.45
C GLY A 578 1.67 4.39 3.45
N VAL A 579 1.25 4.29 4.71
CA VAL A 579 1.71 5.17 5.81
C VAL A 579 3.23 5.33 5.79
N LEU A 580 3.71 6.58 5.70
CA LEU A 580 5.13 6.90 5.65
C LEU A 580 5.45 8.13 6.50
N GLY A 581 4.75 9.25 6.31
CA GLY A 581 4.97 10.44 7.11
C GLY A 581 4.45 10.22 8.51
N LEU A 582 5.30 10.33 9.54
CA LEU A 582 4.91 10.27 10.95
C LEU A 582 5.49 11.48 11.69
N ALA A 583 4.68 12.16 12.48
CA ALA A 583 5.14 13.21 13.39
C ALA A 583 4.27 13.28 14.64
N ILE A 584 4.85 13.74 15.74
CA ILE A 584 4.16 13.80 17.05
C ILE A 584 3.89 15.26 17.38
N SER A 585 2.65 15.57 17.74
CA SER A 585 2.28 16.90 18.20
C SER A 585 2.91 17.24 19.56
N PRO A 586 3.10 18.53 19.89
CA PRO A 586 3.19 18.94 21.29
C PRO A 586 1.97 18.48 22.09
N PRO A 587 2.04 18.47 23.44
CA PRO A 587 0.89 18.17 24.27
C PRO A 587 -0.31 19.07 23.91
N VAL A 588 -1.43 18.45 23.60
CA VAL A 588 -2.71 19.09 23.31
C VAL A 588 -3.65 18.90 24.50
N THR A 589 -4.35 19.96 24.87
CA THR A 589 -5.32 19.92 25.98
C THR A 589 -6.71 19.62 25.43
N ARG A 590 -7.46 18.80 26.16
CA ARG A 590 -8.83 18.45 25.83
C ARG A 590 -9.73 19.70 25.86
N THR A 591 -10.56 19.85 24.84
CA THR A 591 -11.52 20.95 24.71
C THR A 591 -12.76 20.69 25.57
N ALA A 592 -13.49 21.75 25.90
CA ALA A 592 -14.76 21.66 26.63
C ALA A 592 -15.85 20.81 25.92
N ARG A 593 -15.70 20.57 24.61
CA ARG A 593 -16.61 19.76 23.78
C ARG A 593 -16.23 18.27 23.72
N GLY A 594 -15.18 17.84 24.41
CA GLY A 594 -14.67 16.47 24.41
C GLY A 594 -13.81 16.18 23.17
N GLY A 595 -12.49 16.09 23.32
CA GLY A 595 -11.54 15.87 22.21
C GLY A 595 -10.41 16.92 22.16
N TYR A 596 -9.48 16.81 21.22
CA TYR A 596 -8.26 17.63 21.11
C TYR A 596 -8.28 18.58 19.91
N GLY A 597 -9.13 19.61 19.95
CA GLY A 597 -9.20 20.65 18.92
C GLY A 597 -9.76 20.14 17.59
N LEU A 598 -8.87 19.63 16.73
CA LEU A 598 -9.18 19.02 15.42
C LEU A 598 -9.69 17.58 15.53
N PHE A 599 -9.53 16.97 16.71
CA PHE A 599 -9.96 15.62 17.00
C PHE A 599 -11.18 15.65 17.93
N TYR A 600 -12.35 15.29 17.40
CA TYR A 600 -13.53 14.97 18.23
C TYR A 600 -13.78 13.45 18.13
N PRO A 601 -13.91 12.72 19.26
CA PRO A 601 -14.24 11.30 19.23
C PRO A 601 -15.54 11.10 18.44
N SER A 602 -15.59 10.11 17.55
CA SER A 602 -16.85 9.72 16.90
C SER A 602 -17.73 8.87 17.82
N TYR A 603 -17.21 8.51 18.99
CA TYR A 603 -17.89 7.65 19.94
C TYR A 603 -19.05 8.41 20.56
N ALA A 604 -20.26 7.86 20.37
CA ALA A 604 -21.45 8.28 21.11
C ALA A 604 -21.32 8.05 22.63
N ASP A 605 -20.27 7.35 23.08
CA ASP A 605 -20.11 6.85 24.45
C ASP A 605 -19.07 7.62 25.31
N ASP A 606 -18.24 8.50 24.73
CA ASP A 606 -17.35 9.38 25.53
C ASP A 606 -18.01 10.73 25.87
N THR A 607 -19.35 10.75 25.91
CA THR A 607 -20.12 11.93 26.37
C THR A 607 -19.91 12.22 27.85
N GLN A 608 -19.38 11.25 28.62
CA GLN A 608 -19.02 11.37 30.03
C GLN A 608 -17.53 11.68 30.29
N ASN A 609 -16.70 11.87 29.25
CA ASN A 609 -15.27 12.19 29.38
C ASN A 609 -14.42 11.19 30.19
N THR A 610 -14.60 9.88 30.01
CA THR A 610 -13.93 8.85 30.83
C THR A 610 -12.77 8.14 30.13
N ILE A 611 -12.67 8.20 28.80
CA ILE A 611 -11.72 7.37 28.03
C ILE A 611 -10.41 8.12 27.72
N LEU A 612 -10.50 9.36 27.26
CA LEU A 612 -9.33 10.16 26.86
C LEU A 612 -8.80 11.05 28.00
N PRO A 613 -7.47 11.16 28.17
CA PRO A 613 -6.89 12.00 29.23
C PRO A 613 -7.13 13.51 29.01
N THR A 614 -6.90 14.32 30.05
CA THR A 614 -7.03 15.78 29.99
C THR A 614 -6.02 16.42 29.03
N THR A 615 -4.83 15.85 28.95
CA THR A 615 -3.75 16.27 28.05
C THR A 615 -3.16 15.05 27.39
N ASP A 616 -2.88 15.14 26.09
CA ASP A 616 -2.36 14.03 25.28
C ASP A 616 -1.45 14.55 24.17
N ARG A 617 -0.93 13.67 23.34
CA ARG A 617 -0.29 14.00 22.07
C ARG A 617 -1.02 13.28 20.95
N LEU A 618 -0.92 13.82 19.74
CA LEU A 618 -1.43 13.20 18.53
C LEU A 618 -0.26 12.67 17.71
N LEU A 619 -0.42 11.48 17.14
CA LEU A 619 0.38 11.06 16.00
C LEU A 619 -0.27 11.62 14.75
N PHE A 620 0.40 12.55 14.07
CA PHE A 620 0.07 12.93 12.70
C PHE A 620 0.70 11.92 11.75
N PHE A 621 -0.10 11.44 10.79
CA PHE A 621 0.38 10.49 9.80
C PHE A 621 -0.32 10.59 8.45
N HIS A 622 0.42 10.22 7.40
CA HIS A 622 -0.14 10.08 6.06
C HIS A 622 0.57 9.00 5.25
N ALA A 623 -0.16 8.42 4.29
CA ALA A 623 0.42 7.57 3.27
C ALA A 623 1.23 8.37 2.25
N LEU A 624 2.31 7.79 1.72
CA LEU A 624 3.14 8.41 0.68
C LEU A 624 2.30 8.69 -0.57
N ALA A 625 1.54 7.69 -1.02
CA ALA A 625 0.56 7.82 -2.10
C ALA A 625 -0.77 8.40 -1.59
N SER A 626 -0.74 9.52 -0.88
CA SER A 626 -1.94 10.25 -0.45
C SER A 626 -1.69 11.75 -0.35
N ALA A 627 -2.75 12.53 -0.42
CA ALA A 627 -2.77 13.97 -0.17
C ALA A 627 -3.60 14.35 1.08
N THR A 628 -3.98 13.37 1.90
CA THR A 628 -4.62 13.60 3.19
C THR A 628 -3.60 13.64 4.31
N GLU A 629 -3.91 14.37 5.38
CA GLU A 629 -3.24 14.25 6.67
C GLU A 629 -4.22 13.62 7.66
N ASN A 630 -3.72 12.75 8.52
CA ASN A 630 -4.54 12.02 9.49
C ASN A 630 -3.97 12.19 10.90
N ALA A 631 -4.79 11.94 11.92
CA ALA A 631 -4.39 12.01 13.31
C ALA A 631 -5.04 10.92 14.15
N VAL A 632 -4.32 10.48 15.19
CA VAL A 632 -4.81 9.59 16.24
C VAL A 632 -4.16 9.95 17.59
N PRO A 633 -4.92 9.93 18.71
CA PRO A 633 -4.35 10.13 20.05
C PRO A 633 -3.35 9.04 20.44
N LEU A 634 -2.21 9.42 21.01
CA LEU A 634 -1.19 8.46 21.44
C LEU A 634 -1.70 7.59 22.58
N SER A 635 -2.49 8.12 23.52
CA SER A 635 -3.07 7.33 24.61
C SER A 635 -3.86 6.10 24.16
N LEU A 636 -4.46 6.13 22.95
CA LEU A 636 -5.16 5.00 22.35
C LEU A 636 -4.17 4.00 21.70
N LEU A 637 -3.19 4.51 20.95
CA LEU A 637 -2.16 3.67 20.34
C LEU A 637 -1.32 2.94 21.39
N ASP A 638 -1.04 3.59 22.52
CA ASP A 638 -0.20 3.10 23.61
C ASP A 638 -0.85 1.97 24.42
N ASN A 639 -2.17 1.86 24.38
CA ASN A 639 -2.88 0.84 25.13
C ASN A 639 -2.89 -0.48 24.35
N SER A 640 -1.88 -1.32 24.60
CA SER A 640 -1.73 -2.60 23.91
C SER A 640 -2.97 -3.48 24.00
N THR A 641 -3.70 -3.45 25.11
CA THR A 641 -4.89 -4.31 25.33
C THR A 641 -6.00 -4.11 24.31
N ILE A 642 -6.03 -2.98 23.61
CA ILE A 642 -6.97 -2.71 22.52
C ILE A 642 -6.65 -3.55 21.29
N TRP A 643 -5.36 -3.81 21.03
CA TRP A 643 -4.83 -4.29 19.75
C TRP A 643 -4.30 -5.72 19.80
N GLU A 644 -4.28 -6.34 20.99
CA GLU A 644 -3.67 -7.65 21.21
C GLU A 644 -4.37 -8.77 20.46
N ASP A 645 -5.71 -8.74 20.41
CA ASP A 645 -6.51 -9.76 19.75
C ASP A 645 -6.91 -9.37 18.31
N ASP A 646 -7.00 -8.06 18.04
CA ASP A 646 -7.42 -7.53 16.74
C ASP A 646 -6.67 -6.21 16.43
N PRO A 647 -5.76 -6.17 15.44
CA PRO A 647 -5.06 -4.96 15.06
C PRO A 647 -5.99 -3.88 14.47
N ASP A 648 -7.21 -4.24 14.05
CA ASP A 648 -8.22 -3.33 13.49
C ASP A 648 -9.26 -2.87 14.52
N ALA A 649 -9.12 -3.23 15.81
CA ALA A 649 -10.16 -3.12 16.85
C ALA A 649 -10.87 -1.75 17.01
N MET A 650 -10.19 -0.64 16.69
CA MET A 650 -10.77 0.71 16.79
C MET A 650 -10.65 1.52 15.49
N PRO A 651 -11.36 1.12 14.42
CA PRO A 651 -11.18 1.75 13.10
C PRO A 651 -11.65 3.21 13.09
N ARG A 652 -12.60 3.57 13.95
CA ARG A 652 -13.19 4.92 14.08
C ARG A 652 -12.42 5.87 15.00
N SER A 653 -11.34 5.41 15.63
CA SER A 653 -10.48 6.23 16.49
C SER A 653 -9.47 7.07 15.70
N PHE A 654 -9.28 6.77 14.42
CA PHE A 654 -8.42 7.53 13.51
C PHE A 654 -9.25 8.56 12.74
N ARG A 655 -8.65 9.72 12.46
CA ARG A 655 -9.33 10.82 11.76
C ARG A 655 -8.50 11.33 10.60
N GLU A 656 -9.12 11.43 9.43
CA GLU A 656 -8.65 12.32 8.37
C GLU A 656 -8.91 13.76 8.84
N ILE A 657 -7.85 14.57 8.98
CA ILE A 657 -7.94 15.94 9.48
C ILE A 657 -8.00 16.99 8.37
N GLY A 658 -7.64 16.60 7.14
CA GLY A 658 -7.80 17.45 5.97
C GLY A 658 -6.97 17.02 4.77
N TYR A 659 -6.94 17.89 3.76
CA TYR A 659 -6.41 17.59 2.43
C TYR A 659 -5.49 18.70 1.91
N ARG A 660 -4.26 18.36 1.51
CA ARG A 660 -3.22 19.30 1.05
C ARG A 660 -3.11 19.48 -0.46
N GLY A 661 -3.68 18.59 -1.28
CA GLY A 661 -3.65 18.72 -2.74
C GLY A 661 -2.62 17.86 -3.48
N THR A 662 -1.52 17.47 -2.84
CA THR A 662 -0.41 16.73 -3.45
C THR A 662 0.19 15.75 -2.44
N GLN A 663 0.97 14.79 -2.94
CA GLN A 663 1.70 13.83 -2.11
C GLN A 663 2.73 14.53 -1.21
N SER A 664 3.07 13.87 -0.10
CA SER A 664 4.12 14.27 0.81
C SER A 664 4.88 13.06 1.31
N ALA A 665 6.18 13.22 1.56
CA ALA A 665 7.06 12.16 2.02
C ALA A 665 7.32 12.28 3.53
N ALA A 666 8.46 12.84 3.94
CA ALA A 666 8.76 12.99 5.36
C ALA A 666 8.02 14.19 5.97
N GLN A 667 7.80 14.13 7.29
CA GLN A 667 7.27 15.23 8.09
C GLN A 667 7.92 15.30 9.48
N ALA A 668 7.91 16.48 10.08
CA ALA A 668 8.42 16.71 11.43
C ALA A 668 7.66 17.86 12.11
N THR A 669 7.53 17.82 13.42
CA THR A 669 6.86 18.89 14.20
C THR A 669 7.86 19.56 15.13
N ASP A 670 7.77 20.89 15.25
CA ASP A 670 8.55 21.64 16.23
C ASP A 670 7.86 21.71 17.61
N SER A 671 8.57 22.27 18.59
CA SER A 671 8.04 22.44 19.95
C SER A 671 6.84 23.40 20.05
N ASN A 672 6.63 24.27 19.05
CA ASN A 672 5.58 25.28 19.02
C ASN A 672 4.28 24.81 18.35
N GLY A 673 4.28 23.62 17.76
CA GLY A 673 3.13 23.04 17.07
C GLY A 673 3.07 23.39 15.58
N ASN A 674 4.20 23.65 14.95
CA ASN A 674 4.33 23.78 13.50
C ASN A 674 4.72 22.42 12.90
N LEU A 675 3.89 21.88 12.02
CA LEU A 675 4.17 20.66 11.26
C LEU A 675 4.79 21.02 9.91
N PHE A 676 6.02 20.56 9.66
CA PHE A 676 6.75 20.73 8.40
C PHE A 676 6.69 19.46 7.55
N PHE A 677 6.51 19.63 6.24
CA PHE A 677 6.41 18.51 5.31
C PHE A 677 6.78 18.94 3.88
N GLY A 678 7.28 17.99 3.08
CA GLY A 678 7.65 18.24 1.67
C GLY A 678 6.46 18.10 0.72
N LEU A 679 6.30 19.02 -0.22
CA LEU A 679 5.30 18.96 -1.29
C LEU A 679 5.93 18.48 -2.60
N MET A 680 5.23 17.61 -3.34
CA MET A 680 5.67 17.21 -4.69
C MET A 680 5.29 18.23 -5.76
N ASN A 681 4.17 18.93 -5.60
CA ASN A 681 3.74 20.01 -6.49
C ASN A 681 2.96 21.12 -5.73
N PRO A 682 3.48 22.36 -5.65
CA PRO A 682 4.81 22.77 -6.11
C PRO A 682 5.93 22.06 -5.32
N ILE A 683 7.14 22.00 -5.88
CA ILE A 683 8.32 21.43 -5.20
C ILE A 683 8.78 22.38 -4.09
N ALA A 684 8.38 22.09 -2.85
CA ALA A 684 8.53 23.02 -1.72
C ALA A 684 8.53 22.30 -0.36
N ILE A 685 9.00 22.99 0.68
CA ILE A 685 8.68 22.67 2.08
C ILE A 685 7.53 23.56 2.53
N ALA A 686 6.50 22.93 3.06
CA ALA A 686 5.34 23.57 3.64
C ALA A 686 5.31 23.44 5.16
N CYS A 687 4.54 24.32 5.80
CA CYS A 687 4.32 24.41 7.23
C CYS A 687 2.82 24.53 7.51
N TRP A 688 2.33 23.85 8.54
CA TRP A 688 0.98 24.01 9.06
C TRP A 688 0.98 24.18 10.59
N ASP A 689 0.25 25.20 11.08
CA ASP A 689 0.02 25.38 12.52
C ASP A 689 -1.05 24.40 12.96
N THR A 690 -0.65 23.44 13.79
CA THR A 690 -1.50 22.34 14.32
C THR A 690 -2.69 22.81 15.14
N ASN A 691 -2.77 24.10 15.48
CA ASN A 691 -3.91 24.70 16.18
C ASN A 691 -4.96 25.30 15.22
N THR A 692 -4.72 25.21 13.92
CA THR A 692 -5.63 25.69 12.88
C THR A 692 -6.21 24.52 12.10
N GLU A 693 -7.32 24.71 11.39
CA GLU A 693 -7.86 23.67 10.52
C GLU A 693 -6.87 23.30 9.40
N TYR A 694 -6.73 22.01 9.08
CA TYR A 694 -5.84 21.54 8.01
C TYR A 694 -6.46 21.83 6.63
N THR A 695 -6.27 23.07 6.17
CA THR A 695 -6.78 23.55 4.88
C THR A 695 -5.66 24.17 4.08
N LYS A 696 -5.79 24.19 2.74
CA LYS A 696 -4.87 24.90 1.84
C LYS A 696 -4.63 26.36 2.27
N ARG A 697 -5.64 27.03 2.82
CA ARG A 697 -5.49 28.41 3.31
C ARG A 697 -4.51 28.52 4.48
N ASN A 698 -4.48 27.54 5.37
CA ASN A 698 -3.65 27.54 6.58
C ASN A 698 -2.29 26.88 6.38
N ILE A 699 -2.12 26.12 5.30
CA ILE A 699 -0.83 25.58 4.87
C ILE A 699 -0.04 26.70 4.19
N LYS A 700 1.19 26.94 4.65
CA LYS A 700 2.08 27.96 4.10
C LYS A 700 3.32 27.34 3.49
N ILE A 701 3.75 27.84 2.34
CA ILE A 701 5.06 27.49 1.78
C ILE A 701 6.13 28.31 2.51
N VAL A 702 7.12 27.62 3.06
CA VAL A 702 8.21 28.23 3.84
C VAL A 702 9.56 28.17 3.13
N ALA A 703 9.75 27.21 2.23
CA ALA A 703 10.89 27.17 1.31
C ALA A 703 10.46 26.56 -0.03
N GLN A 704 10.94 27.10 -1.15
CA GLN A 704 10.59 26.60 -2.48
C GLN A 704 11.79 26.70 -3.43
N ASN A 705 12.18 25.56 -4.00
CA ASN A 705 13.28 25.48 -4.95
C ASN A 705 13.17 24.14 -5.72
N ASP A 706 12.86 24.22 -7.01
CA ASP A 706 12.64 23.06 -7.87
C ASP A 706 13.95 22.33 -8.27
N GLU A 707 15.12 22.90 -7.96
CA GLU A 707 16.41 22.25 -8.13
C GLU A 707 16.83 21.48 -6.88
N THR A 708 16.71 22.11 -5.70
CA THR A 708 17.26 21.58 -4.44
C THR A 708 16.26 20.79 -3.61
N LEU A 709 14.94 20.93 -3.82
CA LEU A 709 13.89 20.32 -2.99
C LEU A 709 13.07 19.20 -3.66
N GLN A 710 13.53 18.65 -4.79
CA GLN A 710 12.76 17.74 -5.67
C GLN A 710 12.02 16.60 -4.95
N PHE A 711 12.67 15.91 -4.01
CA PHE A 711 12.02 14.93 -3.15
C PHE A 711 12.61 15.00 -1.74
N ALA A 712 11.88 15.60 -0.79
CA ALA A 712 12.29 15.69 0.62
C ALA A 712 12.03 14.37 1.35
N SER A 713 12.99 13.45 1.24
CA SER A 713 12.89 12.08 1.77
C SER A 713 13.07 12.01 3.29
N GLY A 714 13.74 12.98 3.91
CA GLY A 714 13.98 13.04 5.35
C GLY A 714 13.82 14.46 5.89
N LEU A 715 13.15 14.61 7.03
CA LEU A 715 12.86 15.88 7.71
C LEU A 715 13.04 15.68 9.21
N LYS A 716 13.80 16.55 9.87
CA LYS A 716 13.97 16.57 11.34
C LYS A 716 13.86 17.99 11.86
N VAL A 717 13.25 18.15 13.04
CA VAL A 717 13.40 19.35 13.85
C VAL A 717 14.27 18.98 15.04
N VAL A 718 15.42 19.63 15.18
CA VAL A 718 16.43 19.32 16.19
C VAL A 718 16.80 20.56 16.97
N MET A 719 17.13 20.38 18.25
CA MET A 719 17.62 21.46 19.10
C MET A 719 19.15 21.56 18.97
N ASN A 720 19.65 22.71 18.54
CA ASN A 720 21.09 22.93 18.44
C ASN A 720 21.74 23.18 19.81
N GLY A 721 23.08 23.23 19.85
CA GLY A 721 23.84 23.48 21.08
C GLY A 721 23.59 24.85 21.74
N ARG A 722 22.90 25.78 21.07
CA ARG A 722 22.49 27.08 21.61
C ARG A 722 21.05 27.09 22.14
N GLY A 723 20.34 25.97 22.07
CA GLY A 723 18.94 25.89 22.46
C GLY A 723 17.97 26.48 21.43
N GLU A 724 18.35 26.51 20.15
CA GLU A 724 17.50 26.95 19.04
C GLU A 724 17.08 25.75 18.18
N GLU A 725 15.82 25.69 17.74
CA GLU A 725 15.35 24.65 16.83
C GLU A 725 15.81 24.91 15.39
N GLU A 726 16.29 23.85 14.74
CA GLU A 726 16.73 23.83 13.34
C GLU A 726 15.92 22.79 12.56
N LEU A 727 15.44 23.17 11.39
CA LEU A 727 14.86 22.27 10.42
C LEU A 727 15.98 21.70 9.54
N TRP A 728 16.13 20.38 9.55
CA TRP A 728 17.07 19.63 8.71
C TRP A 728 16.29 18.84 7.66
N VAL A 729 16.73 18.93 6.41
CA VAL A 729 16.06 18.33 5.26
C VAL A 729 17.07 17.57 4.42
N LEU A 730 16.84 16.27 4.23
CA LEU A 730 17.51 15.49 3.20
C LEU A 730 16.64 15.44 1.95
N THR A 731 17.23 15.80 0.82
CA THR A 731 16.56 15.75 -0.48
C THR A 731 17.36 14.91 -1.46
N CYS A 732 16.64 14.17 -2.29
CA CYS A 732 17.21 13.40 -3.38
C CYS A 732 16.41 13.61 -4.68
N ARG A 733 16.98 13.22 -5.81
CA ARG A 733 16.26 13.13 -7.09
C ARG A 733 15.62 11.76 -7.23
N PHE A 734 14.70 11.42 -6.34
CA PHE A 734 14.14 10.08 -6.21
C PHE A 734 13.51 9.57 -7.52
N GLN A 735 12.85 10.44 -8.28
CA GLN A 735 12.29 10.11 -9.59
C GLN A 735 13.35 9.68 -10.62
N LYS A 736 14.58 10.23 -10.54
CA LYS A 736 15.70 9.83 -11.41
C LYS A 736 16.27 8.48 -11.01
N THR A 737 16.24 8.14 -9.72
CA THR A 737 16.54 6.80 -9.22
C THR A 737 15.50 5.80 -9.72
N MET A 738 14.21 6.08 -9.53
CA MET A 738 13.12 5.16 -9.92
C MET A 738 13.07 4.91 -11.43
N THR A 739 13.45 5.90 -12.24
CA THR A 739 13.49 5.78 -13.71
C THR A 739 14.84 5.31 -14.26
N GLY A 740 15.87 5.13 -13.41
CA GLY A 740 17.21 4.76 -13.86
C GLY A 740 17.93 5.84 -14.70
N THR A 741 17.53 7.11 -14.62
CA THR A 741 18.03 8.22 -15.46
C THR A 741 18.94 9.21 -14.73
N ARG A 742 19.58 8.80 -13.63
CA ARG A 742 20.43 9.68 -12.82
C ARG A 742 21.70 10.11 -13.57
N ASN A 743 21.96 11.43 -13.61
CA ASN A 743 23.19 11.99 -14.16
C ASN A 743 24.24 12.24 -13.06
N PHE A 744 25.31 11.46 -13.06
CA PHE A 744 26.40 11.54 -12.08
C PHE A 744 27.32 12.76 -12.25
N LYS A 745 27.11 13.61 -13.27
CA LYS A 745 27.82 14.89 -13.42
C LYS A 745 27.14 16.04 -12.67
N GLU A 746 25.92 15.83 -12.18
CA GLU A 746 25.12 16.82 -11.47
C GLU A 746 24.93 16.46 -10.00
N ILE A 747 24.55 17.44 -9.17
CA ILE A 747 24.22 17.20 -7.76
C ILE A 747 22.86 16.51 -7.65
N ASN A 748 22.87 15.30 -7.12
CA ASN A 748 21.72 14.41 -6.98
C ASN A 748 21.15 14.33 -5.56
N PHE A 749 21.99 14.51 -4.53
CA PHE A 749 21.61 14.41 -3.12
C PHE A 749 22.07 15.64 -2.34
N ARG A 750 21.25 16.11 -1.39
CA ARG A 750 21.55 17.28 -0.56
C ARG A 750 21.07 17.07 0.86
N ILE A 751 21.83 17.62 1.82
CA ILE A 751 21.36 17.93 3.17
C ILE A 751 21.34 19.44 3.29
N GLN A 752 20.22 19.99 3.71
CA GLN A 752 20.02 21.41 3.90
C GLN A 752 19.47 21.67 5.30
N ALA A 753 19.81 22.79 5.90
CA ALA A 753 19.32 23.17 7.22
C ALA A 753 19.08 24.67 7.36
N LEU A 754 18.15 25.04 8.22
CA LEU A 754 17.92 26.43 8.63
C LEU A 754 17.28 26.49 10.02
N GLN A 755 17.54 27.57 10.76
CA GLN A 755 16.86 27.82 12.03
C GLN A 755 15.36 28.04 11.80
N VAL A 756 14.53 27.37 12.58
CA VAL A 756 13.06 27.46 12.48
C VAL A 756 12.59 28.90 12.69
N SER A 757 13.19 29.61 13.66
CA SER A 757 12.87 31.02 13.94
C SER A 757 13.14 31.95 12.75
N LYS A 758 14.21 31.68 11.97
CA LYS A 758 14.53 32.43 10.75
C LYS A 758 13.58 32.08 9.62
N LEU A 759 13.37 30.78 9.40
CA LEU A 759 12.46 30.25 8.38
C LEU A 759 11.03 30.80 8.52
N LEU A 760 10.54 30.96 9.75
CA LEU A 760 9.18 31.44 10.03
C LEU A 760 9.08 32.93 10.39
N GLY A 761 10.19 33.66 10.49
CA GLY A 761 10.21 35.06 10.91
C GLY A 761 9.68 35.30 12.35
N GLY A 762 9.88 34.33 13.26
CA GLY A 762 9.54 34.44 14.68
C GLY A 762 8.06 34.23 15.06
N THR A 763 7.21 33.77 14.14
CA THR A 763 5.78 33.49 14.38
C THR A 763 5.41 32.04 14.03
N ARG A 764 4.23 31.55 14.43
CA ARG A 764 3.69 30.27 13.93
C ARG A 764 3.45 30.33 12.42
N CYS A 765 3.61 29.21 11.72
CA CYS A 765 3.65 29.05 10.25
C CYS A 765 3.29 30.31 9.46
N ARG A 766 4.29 31.17 9.21
CA ARG A 766 4.19 32.34 8.34
C ARG A 766 4.96 32.03 7.05
N GLY A 767 4.29 32.19 5.92
CA GLY A 767 4.83 31.91 4.59
C GLY A 767 3.84 32.34 3.50
N SER A 768 4.11 32.07 2.24
CA SER A 768 3.17 32.40 1.16
C SER A 768 1.91 31.52 1.22
N ASP A 769 0.76 32.12 0.91
CA ASP A 769 -0.50 31.40 0.75
C ASP A 769 -0.40 30.41 -0.42
N THR A 770 -0.82 29.16 -0.22
CA THR A 770 -0.89 28.21 -1.36
C THR A 770 -2.00 28.59 -2.36
N THR A 771 -2.92 29.48 -2.00
CA THR A 771 -4.09 29.86 -2.83
C THR A 771 -3.76 30.83 -3.96
N SER A 772 -2.62 31.51 -3.93
CA SER A 772 -2.15 32.30 -5.08
C SER A 772 -1.64 31.44 -6.24
N PHE A 773 -1.57 30.12 -6.03
CA PHE A 773 -1.20 29.14 -7.05
C PHE A 773 -2.44 28.33 -7.44
N ALA A 774 -2.84 28.46 -8.70
CA ALA A 774 -3.81 27.55 -9.29
C ALA A 774 -3.17 26.16 -9.36
N PHE A 775 -3.62 25.25 -8.50
CA PHE A 775 -3.33 23.82 -8.67
C PHE A 775 -3.83 23.43 -10.06
N PRO A 776 -3.01 22.77 -10.91
CA PRO A 776 -3.55 22.12 -12.08
C PRO A 776 -4.63 21.13 -11.60
N GLU A 777 -5.87 21.29 -12.05
CA GLU A 777 -6.83 20.20 -11.97
C GLU A 777 -6.29 19.07 -12.86
N PHE A 778 -5.97 17.92 -12.25
CA PHE A 778 -5.34 16.78 -12.92
C PHE A 778 -6.33 15.87 -13.63
#